data_AF-A0A9Q0LBZ0-F1
#
_entry.id   AF-A0A9Q0LBZ0-F1
#
_cell.length_a   1.000
_cell.length_b   1.000
_cell.length_c   1.000
_cell.angle_alpha   90.00
_cell.angle_beta   90.00
_cell.angle_gamma   90.00
#
_symmetry.space_group_name_H-M   'P 1'
#
loop_
_entity.id
_entity.type
_entity.pdbx_description
1 polymer ?
#
loop_
_entity_poly.entity_id
_entity_poly.type
_entity_poly.pdbx_seq_one_letter_code
_entity_poly.pdbx_strand_id
1 'polypeptide(L)'
;MTTYLNLEKLSNDLKNLFQNQNQNQNQNEKKEESYFDFEIICEQNKNSFKTHKSILSSRSDYFKSLFKSKMKEYQENKLILKDVSSLILSSILNYFYSGKIEINSENSIQILIFSSKYLIDELINVSSKFIKNNLEIETIVDILKLSDSMNLTKLLDYSYRFIFDNFNEFIKTPFFLELEENHLNSILLNGKIFFNEFEIFQSIIKWGKHKSNINQEKENQKLEKKEKEKIQDQISNIIDKIRFVTFSNKELANILKEELIPNEISQQLIKLLIMKNQENKEELKQFIENQNSLIFKTRIGLNSSTIIQEKEHFDKLKEWINDDEFFSNMKLGYSSKRDGFDCKKWHDKVDNKGKTLIIIKTKDNYIFGGFTSIGFTNDNSKWREKDIRKEQKAIFYDYSDFGPSFGRNGDFSLNFNLQNGRSNFGDTYNLPKGIEYKTNESQSYLAGSFDKWEIDELEKDQQKVINNLIQNYSNLFKESPFNDFSIFVRKNKSFEFKVHKSILFSRSPFFQKFFKDNKESKKIEFPNFKKSSMESILKYIYFGEISFENEKNLFQIDEISKKTNENEYLKNELLNQEKQITKLKNHISKLNQNLEDWKNKKLEPPQVIEYWQQNLKEKVQILYKHEKKIQDNWNIEIQKLQNKAQQIKREHWMQHIEELKKTISKLRPNQDFHQFFEIFINSEISESNILQNFQHVIKLHKWINDNDFFSNMKKGYSTKKDGFNCKKWHDICDNKGKTLDFDYIKDKNAFIFSLRNDKNDRKPNKFSIQKGKEQYALYYFYSDRGPIFGASFWLNSNLQPGNSNFGYIYNLPKGIKYGTNESKSYLAGSCDEWEVDELETFFI
;
A
#
# COMPACT_ATOMS: atom_id res chain seq x y z
N MET A 1 -12.67 -10.63 7.43
CA MET A 1 -13.38 -10.28 6.18
C MET A 1 -14.79 -9.72 6.48
N THR A 2 -15.60 -10.37 7.32
CA THR A 2 -16.98 -9.93 7.66
C THR A 2 -17.08 -8.56 8.35
N THR A 3 -16.20 -8.26 9.32
CA THR A 3 -16.16 -6.94 10.00
C THR A 3 -15.80 -5.81 9.03
N TYR A 4 -14.90 -6.08 8.08
CA TYR A 4 -14.46 -5.14 7.06
C TYR A 4 -15.58 -4.79 6.05
N LEU A 5 -16.31 -5.81 5.57
CA LEU A 5 -17.47 -5.65 4.68
C LEU A 5 -18.60 -4.82 5.34
N ASN A 6 -18.83 -5.00 6.65
CA ASN A 6 -19.83 -4.25 7.39
C ASN A 6 -19.45 -2.76 7.56
N LEU A 7 -18.16 -2.43 7.64
CA LEU A 7 -17.65 -1.07 7.80
C LEU A 7 -17.64 -0.29 6.48
N GLU A 8 -17.29 -0.94 5.37
CA GLU A 8 -17.45 -0.32 4.04
C GLU A 8 -18.92 0.00 3.77
N LYS A 9 -19.83 -0.88 4.18
CA LYS A 9 -21.27 -0.62 4.13
C LYS A 9 -21.68 0.58 5.00
N LEU A 10 -21.21 0.67 6.25
CA LEU A 10 -21.47 1.82 7.14
C LEU A 10 -20.96 3.13 6.54
N SER A 11 -19.71 3.14 6.04
CA SER A 11 -19.12 4.27 5.33
C SER A 11 -19.98 4.70 4.14
N ASN A 12 -20.44 3.75 3.33
CA ASN A 12 -21.27 4.03 2.15
C ASN A 12 -22.67 4.52 2.52
N ASP A 13 -23.31 3.93 3.53
CA ASP A 13 -24.63 4.35 4.01
C ASP A 13 -24.60 5.80 4.54
N LEU A 14 -23.57 6.16 5.32
CA LEU A 14 -23.35 7.52 5.83
C LEU A 14 -22.93 8.51 4.75
N LYS A 15 -22.11 8.06 3.79
CA LYS A 15 -21.74 8.86 2.61
C LYS A 15 -22.97 9.19 1.78
N ASN A 16 -23.86 8.22 1.54
CA ASN A 16 -25.10 8.43 0.78
C ASN A 16 -26.02 9.44 1.50
N LEU A 17 -26.13 9.37 2.83
CA LEU A 17 -26.88 10.39 3.60
C LEU A 17 -26.33 11.81 3.41
N PHE A 18 -25.00 11.97 3.33
CA PHE A 18 -24.38 13.27 3.07
C PHE A 18 -24.52 13.69 1.59
N GLN A 19 -24.36 12.76 0.64
CA GLN A 19 -24.36 13.04 -0.80
C GLN A 19 -25.76 13.35 -1.37
N ASN A 20 -26.83 12.75 -0.84
CA ASN A 20 -28.21 13.03 -1.26
C ASN A 20 -28.62 14.51 -1.10
N GLN A 21 -27.87 15.29 -0.31
CA GLN A 21 -28.05 16.75 -0.21
C GLN A 21 -27.50 17.52 -1.41
N ASN A 22 -26.37 17.08 -1.98
CA ASN A 22 -25.58 17.88 -2.92
C ASN A 22 -26.03 17.73 -4.38
N GLN A 23 -26.90 16.77 -4.69
CA GLN A 23 -27.42 16.54 -6.05
C GLN A 23 -28.81 17.18 -6.29
N ASN A 24 -29.53 17.59 -5.25
CA ASN A 24 -30.91 18.08 -5.37
C ASN A 24 -31.02 19.59 -5.13
N GLN A 25 -30.45 20.40 -6.05
CA GLN A 25 -30.84 21.82 -6.18
C GLN A 25 -32.08 22.03 -7.07
N ASN A 26 -32.62 20.98 -7.70
CA ASN A 26 -33.81 21.08 -8.54
C ASN A 26 -34.91 20.08 -8.15
N GLN A 27 -35.96 20.66 -7.55
CA GLN A 27 -37.35 20.17 -7.45
C GLN A 27 -37.67 18.96 -6.54
N ASN A 28 -38.49 19.27 -5.51
CA ASN A 28 -39.46 18.40 -4.84
C ASN A 28 -39.08 17.43 -3.72
N GLU A 29 -38.02 17.67 -2.94
CA GLU A 29 -37.85 16.98 -1.64
C GLU A 29 -37.44 17.91 -0.48
N LYS A 30 -38.38 18.73 0.00
CA LYS A 30 -38.32 19.33 1.36
C LYS A 30 -38.42 18.28 2.50
N LYS A 31 -38.15 17.00 2.25
CA LYS A 31 -38.52 15.87 3.14
C LYS A 31 -37.34 15.21 3.88
N GLU A 32 -36.09 15.48 3.52
CA GLU A 32 -34.90 14.84 4.15
C GLU A 32 -34.11 15.75 5.13
N GLU A 33 -34.50 17.02 5.31
CA GLU A 33 -33.75 18.02 6.09
C GLU A 33 -33.78 17.82 7.63
N SER A 34 -34.36 16.74 8.15
CA SER A 34 -34.83 16.64 9.55
C SER A 34 -33.79 16.20 10.60
N TYR A 35 -32.57 15.80 10.22
CA TYR A 35 -31.63 15.17 11.17
C TYR A 35 -30.26 15.86 11.30
N PHE A 36 -30.01 16.91 10.51
CA PHE A 36 -28.78 17.69 10.59
C PHE A 36 -28.90 18.76 11.68
N ASP A 37 -27.89 18.88 12.53
CA ASP A 37 -27.88 19.76 13.71
C ASP A 37 -26.77 20.84 13.64
N PHE A 38 -26.08 20.96 12.50
CA PHE A 38 -25.05 21.97 12.26
C PHE A 38 -24.91 22.37 10.78
N GLU A 39 -24.52 23.61 10.51
CA GLU A 39 -24.24 24.13 9.16
C GLU A 39 -22.83 24.73 9.07
N ILE A 40 -22.08 24.41 8.01
CA ILE A 40 -20.79 25.04 7.70
C ILE A 40 -20.94 25.82 6.39
N ILE A 41 -20.59 27.11 6.39
CA ILE A 41 -20.69 27.99 5.23
C ILE A 41 -19.31 28.41 4.74
N CYS A 42 -19.05 28.20 3.45
CA CYS A 42 -17.89 28.77 2.75
C CYS A 42 -18.19 30.22 2.36
N GLU A 43 -17.45 31.18 2.91
CA GLU A 43 -17.66 32.62 2.63
C GLU A 43 -17.35 32.97 1.16
N GLN A 44 -16.31 32.35 0.57
CA GLN A 44 -15.83 32.64 -0.77
C GLN A 44 -16.89 32.48 -1.86
N ASN A 45 -17.80 31.51 -1.72
CA ASN A 45 -18.85 31.24 -2.70
C ASN A 45 -20.25 31.13 -2.10
N LYS A 46 -20.41 31.44 -0.81
CA LYS A 46 -21.65 31.33 -0.03
C LYS A 46 -22.31 29.94 -0.07
N ASN A 47 -21.58 28.90 -0.45
CA ASN A 47 -22.09 27.53 -0.37
C ASN A 47 -22.22 27.10 1.10
N SER A 48 -23.34 26.49 1.47
CA SER A 48 -23.54 25.93 2.80
C SER A 48 -23.67 24.41 2.77
N PHE A 49 -23.16 23.77 3.82
CA PHE A 49 -23.16 22.33 4.00
C PHE A 49 -23.80 22.00 5.34
N LYS A 50 -24.94 21.30 5.31
CA LYS A 50 -25.58 20.78 6.52
C LYS A 50 -24.87 19.49 6.94
N THR A 51 -24.63 19.33 8.24
CA THR A 51 -23.83 18.22 8.78
C THR A 51 -24.26 17.88 10.22
N HIS A 52 -23.57 16.91 10.83
CA HIS A 52 -23.90 16.39 12.16
C HIS A 52 -22.77 16.69 13.15
N LYS A 53 -23.09 17.32 14.28
CA LYS A 53 -22.14 17.64 15.36
C LYS A 53 -21.41 16.39 15.87
N SER A 54 -22.15 15.29 16.01
CA SER A 54 -21.63 13.98 16.45
C SER A 54 -20.56 13.43 15.50
N ILE A 55 -20.76 13.52 14.18
CA ILE A 55 -19.79 13.06 13.17
C ILE A 55 -18.56 13.97 13.18
N LEU A 56 -18.74 15.30 13.12
CA LEU A 56 -17.63 16.26 13.16
C LEU A 56 -16.76 16.08 14.42
N SER A 57 -17.39 15.95 15.59
CA SER A 57 -16.69 15.77 16.87
C SER A 57 -15.97 14.43 16.99
N SER A 58 -16.46 13.40 16.29
CA SER A 58 -15.80 12.09 16.27
C SER A 58 -14.54 12.07 15.41
N ARG A 59 -14.36 13.07 14.52
CA ARG A 59 -13.27 13.12 13.53
C ARG A 59 -12.29 14.26 13.73
N SER A 60 -12.56 15.18 14.65
CA SER A 60 -11.77 16.40 14.86
C SER A 60 -11.92 16.88 16.30
N ASP A 61 -10.77 17.02 16.98
CA ASP A 61 -10.73 17.54 18.35
C ASP A 61 -11.07 19.03 18.42
N TYR A 62 -10.86 19.77 17.32
CA TYR A 62 -11.35 21.13 17.18
C TYR A 62 -12.88 21.17 17.29
N PHE A 63 -13.60 20.39 16.46
CA PHE A 63 -15.06 20.38 16.49
C PHE A 63 -15.61 19.81 17.81
N LYS A 64 -14.94 18.80 18.37
CA LYS A 64 -15.24 18.28 19.71
C LYS A 64 -15.17 19.36 20.79
N SER A 65 -14.14 20.20 20.73
CA SER A 65 -13.96 21.33 21.66
C SER A 65 -14.97 22.45 21.39
N LEU A 66 -15.20 22.78 20.11
CA LEU A 66 -16.16 23.80 19.67
C LEU A 66 -17.55 23.50 20.23
N PHE A 67 -18.02 22.26 20.14
CA PHE A 67 -19.37 21.90 20.59
C PHE A 67 -19.50 21.64 22.08
N LYS A 68 -18.38 21.54 22.80
CA LYS A 68 -18.36 21.61 24.27
C LYS A 68 -18.30 23.05 24.77
N SER A 69 -17.94 23.99 23.92
CA SER A 69 -17.87 25.41 24.26
C SER A 69 -19.25 26.07 24.21
N LYS A 70 -19.41 27.22 24.90
CA LYS A 70 -20.58 28.10 24.76
C LYS A 70 -20.36 29.17 23.69
N MET A 71 -19.47 28.95 22.71
CA MET A 71 -19.15 29.93 21.67
C MET A 71 -20.32 30.17 20.72
N LYS A 72 -20.28 31.30 20.02
CA LYS A 72 -21.35 31.79 19.13
C LYS A 72 -21.74 30.74 18.09
N GLU A 73 -20.77 30.07 17.50
CA GLU A 73 -20.95 29.06 16.47
C GLU A 73 -21.76 27.87 16.97
N TYR A 74 -21.56 27.46 18.24
CA TYR A 74 -22.37 26.43 18.86
C TYR A 74 -23.80 26.89 19.13
N GLN A 75 -23.99 28.14 19.57
CA GLN A 75 -25.32 28.71 19.85
C GLN A 75 -26.13 28.91 18.58
N GLU A 76 -25.49 29.34 17.49
CA GLU A 76 -26.11 29.57 16.19
C GLU A 76 -26.21 28.30 15.34
N ASN A 77 -25.63 27.17 15.80
CA ASN A 77 -25.50 25.92 15.06
C ASN A 77 -24.85 26.10 13.67
N LYS A 78 -23.90 27.06 13.57
CA LYS A 78 -23.35 27.50 12.30
C LYS A 78 -21.89 27.93 12.42
N LEU A 79 -21.06 27.54 11.46
CA LEU A 79 -19.67 27.97 11.33
C LEU A 79 -19.41 28.59 9.95
N ILE A 80 -18.78 29.76 9.90
CA ILE A 80 -18.41 30.43 8.65
C ILE A 80 -16.91 30.28 8.42
N LEU A 81 -16.53 29.73 7.27
CA LEU A 81 -15.16 29.49 6.84
C LEU A 81 -14.77 30.46 5.73
N LYS A 82 -13.74 31.28 5.99
CA LYS A 82 -13.30 32.34 5.07
C LYS A 82 -12.30 31.86 4.01
N ASP A 83 -11.45 30.91 4.39
CA ASP A 83 -10.23 30.57 3.62
C ASP A 83 -10.27 29.16 3.03
N VAL A 84 -11.47 28.60 2.80
CA VAL A 84 -11.65 27.21 2.34
C VAL A 84 -12.65 27.16 1.20
N SER A 85 -12.23 26.59 0.07
CA SER A 85 -13.12 26.38 -1.08
C SER A 85 -14.17 25.31 -0.78
N SER A 86 -15.35 25.42 -1.41
CA SER A 86 -16.42 24.43 -1.22
C SER A 86 -16.04 23.03 -1.68
N LEU A 87 -15.13 22.89 -2.66
CA LEU A 87 -14.65 21.60 -3.15
C LEU A 87 -13.80 20.88 -2.10
N ILE A 88 -12.88 21.61 -1.44
CA ILE A 88 -12.08 21.05 -0.36
C ILE A 88 -12.96 20.71 0.84
N LEU A 89 -13.85 21.63 1.24
CA LEU A 89 -14.77 21.37 2.34
C LEU A 89 -15.64 20.14 2.07
N SER A 90 -16.19 20.02 0.85
CA SER A 90 -16.96 18.83 0.43
C SER A 90 -16.13 17.55 0.51
N SER A 91 -14.87 17.58 0.06
CA SER A 91 -13.96 16.43 0.13
C SER A 91 -13.69 15.99 1.57
N ILE A 92 -13.49 16.95 2.48
CA ILE A 92 -13.21 16.68 3.90
C ILE A 92 -14.48 16.25 4.64
N LEU A 93 -15.64 16.82 4.33
CA LEU A 93 -16.90 16.33 4.86
C LEU A 93 -17.18 14.90 4.36
N ASN A 94 -17.00 14.61 3.07
CA ASN A 94 -17.08 13.25 2.54
C ASN A 94 -16.12 12.31 3.28
N TYR A 95 -14.90 12.75 3.60
CA TYR A 95 -13.97 11.99 4.43
C TYR A 95 -14.51 11.73 5.85
N PHE A 96 -15.14 12.71 6.49
CA PHE A 96 -15.73 12.52 7.82
C PHE A 96 -16.85 11.47 7.84
N TYR A 97 -17.64 11.36 6.77
CA TYR A 97 -18.70 10.35 6.66
C TYR A 97 -18.19 8.99 6.16
N SER A 98 -17.23 8.95 5.23
CA SER A 98 -16.81 7.71 4.56
C SER A 98 -15.47 7.14 5.03
N GLY A 99 -14.62 7.97 5.63
CA GLY A 99 -13.23 7.62 5.91
C GLY A 99 -12.34 7.53 4.67
N LYS A 100 -12.87 7.87 3.48
CA LYS A 100 -12.15 7.85 2.21
C LYS A 100 -12.00 9.28 1.69
N ILE A 101 -10.80 9.63 1.23
CA ILE A 101 -10.49 10.90 0.57
C ILE A 101 -9.49 10.63 -0.55
N GLU A 102 -9.67 11.30 -1.67
CA GLU A 102 -8.71 11.28 -2.77
C GLU A 102 -7.79 12.49 -2.64
N ILE A 103 -6.49 12.24 -2.54
CA ILE A 103 -5.46 13.28 -2.45
C ILE A 103 -4.65 13.26 -3.73
N ASN A 104 -4.46 14.43 -4.33
CA ASN A 104 -3.70 14.66 -5.54
C ASN A 104 -2.86 15.94 -5.43
N SER A 105 -2.09 16.26 -6.47
CA SER A 105 -1.23 17.46 -6.51
C SER A 105 -2.00 18.76 -6.33
N GLU A 106 -3.23 18.85 -6.83
CA GLU A 106 -4.05 20.06 -6.77
C GLU A 106 -4.64 20.33 -5.37
N ASN A 107 -5.02 19.28 -4.64
CA ASN A 107 -5.76 19.43 -3.38
C ASN A 107 -4.92 19.16 -2.11
N SER A 108 -3.77 18.49 -2.22
CA SER A 108 -2.99 18.01 -1.06
C SER A 108 -2.61 19.09 -0.06
N ILE A 109 -2.12 20.25 -0.53
CA ILE A 109 -1.74 21.38 0.31
C ILE A 109 -2.96 21.97 1.03
N GLN A 110 -4.07 22.17 0.31
CA GLN A 110 -5.29 22.74 0.90
C GLN A 110 -5.90 21.79 1.94
N ILE A 111 -5.86 20.48 1.69
CA ILE A 111 -6.26 19.45 2.66
C ILE A 111 -5.33 19.49 3.87
N LEU A 112 -4.01 19.59 3.70
CA LEU A 112 -3.05 19.70 4.80
C LEU A 112 -3.34 20.92 5.68
N ILE A 113 -3.53 22.10 5.05
CA ILE A 113 -3.84 23.36 5.74
C ILE A 113 -5.11 23.21 6.57
N PHE A 114 -6.19 22.71 5.96
CA PHE A 114 -7.45 22.50 6.66
C PHE A 114 -7.27 21.52 7.84
N SER A 115 -6.60 20.39 7.57
CA SER A 115 -6.43 19.33 8.56
C SER A 115 -5.61 19.79 9.76
N SER A 116 -4.58 20.59 9.53
CA SER A 116 -3.80 21.24 10.60
C SER A 116 -4.66 22.21 11.41
N LYS A 117 -5.38 23.12 10.74
CA LYS A 117 -6.23 24.12 11.39
C LYS A 117 -7.36 23.51 12.24
N TYR A 118 -7.95 22.42 11.77
CA TYR A 118 -9.09 21.76 12.42
C TYR A 118 -8.70 20.48 13.17
N LEU A 119 -7.41 20.26 13.44
CA LEU A 119 -6.90 19.16 14.26
C LEU A 119 -7.39 17.77 13.80
N ILE A 120 -7.12 17.46 12.53
CA ILE A 120 -7.48 16.19 11.87
C ILE A 120 -6.17 15.42 11.58
N ASP A 121 -5.55 14.89 12.62
CA ASP A 121 -4.20 14.29 12.56
C ASP A 121 -4.04 13.22 11.46
N GLU A 122 -5.09 12.44 11.20
CA GLU A 122 -5.08 11.43 10.15
C GLU A 122 -4.83 12.05 8.77
N LEU A 123 -5.57 13.11 8.45
CA LEU A 123 -5.42 13.80 7.17
C LEU A 123 -4.12 14.59 7.12
N ILE A 124 -3.63 15.14 8.24
CA ILE A 124 -2.28 15.76 8.31
C ILE A 124 -1.23 14.74 7.88
N ASN A 125 -1.30 13.52 8.42
CA ASN A 125 -0.34 12.45 8.10
C ASN A 125 -0.44 11.99 6.64
N VAL A 126 -1.65 11.74 6.13
CA VAL A 126 -1.85 11.25 4.76
C VAL A 126 -1.47 12.32 3.72
N SER A 127 -1.87 13.57 3.94
CA SER A 127 -1.50 14.68 3.03
C SER A 127 -0.01 14.99 3.10
N SER A 128 0.61 15.01 4.29
CA SER A 128 2.06 15.19 4.43
C SER A 128 2.85 14.07 3.74
N LYS A 129 2.36 12.83 3.80
CA LYS A 129 2.97 11.69 3.09
C LYS A 129 2.86 11.86 1.57
N PHE A 130 1.70 12.29 1.07
CA PHE A 130 1.52 12.57 -0.34
C PHE A 130 2.48 13.69 -0.81
N ILE A 131 2.54 14.80 -0.08
CA ILE A 131 3.44 15.93 -0.39
C ILE A 131 4.89 15.46 -0.38
N LYS A 132 5.32 14.75 0.68
CA LYS A 132 6.66 14.17 0.78
C LYS A 132 7.05 13.34 -0.46
N ASN A 133 6.13 12.51 -0.94
CA ASN A 133 6.38 11.61 -2.07
C ASN A 133 6.38 12.32 -3.44
N ASN A 134 5.90 13.57 -3.50
CA ASN A 134 5.81 14.39 -4.70
C ASN A 134 6.51 15.75 -4.50
N LEU A 135 7.57 15.80 -3.68
CA LEU A 135 8.37 17.01 -3.50
C LEU A 135 9.14 17.34 -4.78
N GLU A 136 9.11 18.62 -5.14
CA GLU A 136 9.82 19.18 -6.28
C GLU A 136 10.67 20.37 -5.82
N ILE A 137 11.75 20.67 -6.55
CA ILE A 137 12.67 21.77 -6.21
C ILE A 137 11.93 23.11 -6.26
N GLU A 138 10.96 23.23 -7.16
CA GLU A 138 10.11 24.40 -7.38
C GLU A 138 9.17 24.67 -6.22
N THR A 139 8.72 23.62 -5.52
CA THR A 139 7.71 23.73 -4.45
C THR A 139 8.32 23.67 -3.05
N ILE A 140 9.60 23.29 -2.91
CA ILE A 140 10.21 22.96 -1.62
C ILE A 140 10.24 24.13 -0.63
N VAL A 141 10.42 25.36 -1.11
CA VAL A 141 10.48 26.56 -0.25
C VAL A 141 9.12 26.86 0.35
N ASP A 142 8.05 26.72 -0.43
CA ASP A 142 6.68 26.90 0.06
C ASP A 142 6.31 25.80 1.04
N ILE A 143 6.70 24.54 0.77
CA ILE A 143 6.48 23.43 1.70
C ILE A 143 7.28 23.63 3.00
N LEU A 144 8.51 24.15 2.95
CA LEU A 144 9.27 24.51 4.15
C LEU A 144 8.50 25.52 5.01
N LYS A 145 8.13 26.67 4.42
CA LYS A 145 7.38 27.74 5.11
C LYS A 145 6.07 27.22 5.70
N LEU A 146 5.33 26.43 4.93
CA LEU A 146 4.08 25.82 5.36
C LEU A 146 4.31 24.85 6.52
N SER A 147 5.30 23.98 6.41
CA SER A 147 5.60 22.99 7.45
C SER A 147 6.07 23.63 8.76
N ASP A 148 6.84 24.72 8.69
CA ASP A 148 7.32 25.45 9.87
C ASP A 148 6.19 26.22 10.55
N SER A 149 5.43 27.01 9.77
CA SER A 149 4.28 27.79 10.29
C SER A 149 3.20 26.93 10.94
N MET A 150 3.07 25.67 10.50
CA MET A 150 2.11 24.71 11.05
C MET A 150 2.71 23.77 12.10
N ASN A 151 3.99 23.94 12.48
CA ASN A 151 4.72 23.05 13.39
C ASN A 151 4.71 21.58 12.96
N LEU A 152 4.70 21.31 11.66
CA LEU A 152 4.74 19.97 11.07
C LEU A 152 6.19 19.45 11.01
N THR A 153 6.79 19.26 12.19
CA THR A 153 8.21 18.92 12.37
C THR A 153 8.71 17.77 11.51
N LYS A 154 7.89 16.73 11.30
CA LYS A 154 8.24 15.60 10.43
C LYS A 154 8.35 16.01 8.96
N LEU A 155 7.37 16.77 8.46
CA LEU A 155 7.39 17.26 7.08
C LEU A 155 8.54 18.26 6.89
N LEU A 156 8.78 19.12 7.88
CA LEU A 156 9.90 20.06 7.91
C LEU A 156 11.26 19.33 7.81
N ASP A 157 11.47 18.28 8.61
CA ASP A 157 12.68 17.44 8.53
C ASP A 157 12.82 16.77 7.15
N TYR A 158 11.73 16.26 6.58
CA TYR A 158 11.76 15.71 5.22
C TYR A 158 12.10 16.75 4.17
N SER A 159 11.56 17.95 4.26
CA SER A 159 11.86 19.05 3.34
C SER A 159 13.33 19.46 3.41
N TYR A 160 13.90 19.55 4.61
CA TYR A 160 15.33 19.78 4.78
C TYR A 160 16.17 18.65 4.16
N ARG A 161 15.82 17.39 4.39
CA ARG A 161 16.51 16.25 3.76
C ARG A 161 16.45 16.31 2.24
N PHE A 162 15.29 16.63 1.67
CA PHE A 162 15.13 16.80 0.23
C PHE A 162 16.04 17.91 -0.31
N ILE A 163 16.13 19.05 0.39
CA ILE A 163 17.07 20.12 0.04
C ILE A 163 18.50 19.62 0.11
N PHE A 164 18.90 18.89 1.15
CA PHE A 164 20.26 18.38 1.27
C PHE A 164 20.62 17.39 0.15
N ASP A 165 19.70 16.48 -0.19
CA ASP A 165 19.89 15.49 -1.24
C ASP A 165 19.97 16.13 -2.65
N ASN A 166 19.33 17.30 -2.85
CA ASN A 166 19.27 18.03 -4.12
C ASN A 166 19.99 19.39 -4.08
N PHE A 167 20.85 19.62 -3.09
CA PHE A 167 21.37 20.96 -2.77
C PHE A 167 22.11 21.60 -3.95
N ASN A 168 22.86 20.80 -4.71
CA ASN A 168 23.66 21.24 -5.85
C ASN A 168 22.83 21.85 -6.99
N GLU A 169 21.59 21.38 -7.14
CA GLU A 169 20.63 21.92 -8.10
C GLU A 169 19.86 23.07 -7.46
N PHE A 170 19.30 22.85 -6.26
CA PHE A 170 18.51 23.83 -5.53
C PHE A 170 19.23 25.17 -5.35
N ILE A 171 20.51 25.18 -4.96
CA ILE A 171 21.27 26.42 -4.72
C ILE A 171 21.42 27.31 -5.98
N LYS A 172 21.26 26.72 -7.18
CA LYS A 172 21.36 27.44 -8.46
C LYS A 172 20.02 28.01 -8.93
N THR A 173 18.92 27.64 -8.27
CA THR A 173 17.58 28.06 -8.64
C THR A 173 17.21 29.42 -8.04
N PRO A 174 16.23 30.14 -8.64
CA PRO A 174 15.68 31.34 -8.03
C PRO A 174 15.08 31.10 -6.64
N PHE A 175 14.55 29.90 -6.39
CA PHE A 175 13.93 29.52 -5.12
C PHE A 175 14.89 29.61 -3.93
N PHE A 176 16.19 29.41 -4.14
CA PHE A 176 17.19 29.63 -3.08
C PHE A 176 17.16 31.07 -2.54
N LEU A 177 16.92 32.05 -3.41
CA LEU A 177 16.84 33.47 -3.03
C LEU A 177 15.59 33.78 -2.18
N GLU A 178 14.57 32.94 -2.28
CA GLU A 178 13.30 33.11 -1.56
C GLU A 178 13.36 32.60 -0.12
N LEU A 179 14.37 31.79 0.24
CA LEU A 179 14.54 31.26 1.60
C LEU A 179 14.51 32.37 2.65
N GLU A 180 13.89 32.06 3.78
CA GLU A 180 13.97 32.86 5.00
C GLU A 180 15.28 32.59 5.74
N GLU A 181 15.75 33.58 6.50
CA GLU A 181 17.05 33.55 7.18
C GLU A 181 17.19 32.34 8.12
N ASN A 182 16.16 32.01 8.88
CA ASN A 182 16.10 30.85 9.78
C ASN A 182 16.35 29.52 9.03
N HIS A 183 15.71 29.33 7.87
CA HIS A 183 15.87 28.13 7.06
C HIS A 183 17.25 28.08 6.41
N LEU A 184 17.73 29.20 5.87
CA LEU A 184 19.07 29.30 5.28
C LEU A 184 20.16 29.03 6.34
N ASN A 185 20.02 29.58 7.55
CA ASN A 185 20.90 29.30 8.67
C ASN A 185 20.91 27.81 9.04
N SER A 186 19.73 27.20 9.16
CA SER A 186 19.58 25.77 9.47
C SER A 186 20.23 24.89 8.39
N ILE A 187 20.09 25.27 7.13
CA ILE A 187 20.73 24.61 6.00
C ILE A 187 22.25 24.70 6.13
N LEU A 188 22.81 25.91 6.32
CA LEU A 188 24.25 26.13 6.34
C LEU A 188 24.97 25.52 7.55
N LEU A 189 24.32 25.51 8.72
CA LEU A 189 24.78 24.82 9.92
C LEU A 189 24.92 23.31 9.71
N ASN A 190 24.18 22.73 8.77
CA ASN A 190 24.27 21.31 8.49
C ASN A 190 25.64 20.98 7.86
N GLY A 191 26.47 20.27 8.61
CA GLY A 191 27.78 19.80 8.15
C GLY A 191 27.75 18.88 6.92
N LYS A 192 26.58 18.40 6.48
CA LYS A 192 26.41 17.39 5.42
C LYS A 192 26.23 17.95 4.01
N ILE A 193 26.08 19.27 3.84
CA ILE A 193 26.01 19.88 2.50
C ILE A 193 27.30 19.62 1.74
N PHE A 194 27.25 19.29 0.45
CA PHE A 194 28.44 19.14 -0.37
C PHE A 194 28.41 20.02 -1.59
N PHE A 195 28.86 21.24 -1.38
CA PHE A 195 29.01 22.23 -2.42
C PHE A 195 30.28 23.02 -2.15
N ASN A 196 30.89 23.55 -3.21
CA ASN A 196 32.07 24.39 -3.07
C ASN A 196 31.70 25.58 -2.18
N GLU A 197 32.39 25.73 -1.03
CA GLU A 197 32.05 26.77 -0.05
C GLU A 197 32.20 28.19 -0.62
N PHE A 198 33.08 28.41 -1.61
CA PHE A 198 33.17 29.67 -2.33
C PHE A 198 31.92 29.89 -3.20
N GLU A 199 31.39 28.87 -3.87
CA GLU A 199 30.10 28.98 -4.56
C GLU A 199 28.91 29.17 -3.59
N ILE A 200 28.92 28.52 -2.41
CA ILE A 200 27.93 28.77 -1.35
C ILE A 200 27.98 30.25 -0.94
N PHE A 201 29.18 30.77 -0.68
CA PHE A 201 29.38 32.18 -0.35
C PHE A 201 28.82 33.10 -1.44
N GLN A 202 29.13 32.84 -2.72
CA GLN A 202 28.60 33.62 -3.83
C GLN A 202 27.06 33.61 -3.85
N SER A 203 26.43 32.45 -3.62
CA SER A 203 24.98 32.34 -3.54
C SER A 203 24.39 33.09 -2.33
N ILE A 204 25.07 33.14 -1.19
CA ILE A 204 24.65 33.94 -0.03
C ILE A 204 24.72 35.43 -0.33
N ILE A 205 25.76 35.89 -1.03
CA ILE A 205 25.85 37.30 -1.47
C ILE A 205 24.70 37.63 -2.43
N LYS A 206 24.37 36.73 -3.37
CA LYS A 206 23.19 36.89 -4.24
C LYS A 206 21.89 36.94 -3.43
N TRP A 207 21.72 36.07 -2.45
CA TRP A 207 20.58 36.08 -1.53
C TRP A 207 20.49 37.39 -0.74
N GLY A 208 21.60 37.88 -0.19
CA GLY A 208 21.65 39.16 0.55
C GLY A 208 21.31 40.37 -0.32
N LYS A 209 21.80 40.41 -1.57
CA LYS A 209 21.41 41.42 -2.57
C LYS A 209 19.90 41.35 -2.87
N HIS A 210 19.37 40.15 -3.08
CA HIS A 210 17.95 39.94 -3.34
C HIS A 210 17.07 40.41 -2.17
N LYS A 211 17.38 40.01 -0.93
CA LYS A 211 16.66 40.46 0.27
C LYS A 211 16.82 41.96 0.55
N SER A 212 17.90 42.57 0.06
CA SER A 212 18.11 44.02 0.13
C SER A 212 17.40 44.81 -0.98
N ASN A 213 16.65 44.14 -1.87
CA ASN A 213 16.01 44.73 -3.06
C ASN A 213 16.99 45.44 -4.01
N ILE A 214 18.19 44.89 -4.17
CA ILE A 214 19.21 45.41 -5.10
C ILE A 214 19.07 44.62 -6.42
N ASN A 215 18.47 45.24 -7.43
CA ASN A 215 18.13 44.61 -8.71
C ASN A 215 19.35 44.13 -9.52
N GLN A 216 19.16 43.04 -10.31
CA GLN A 216 20.18 42.45 -11.19
C GLN A 216 20.74 43.44 -12.24
N GLU A 217 19.95 44.42 -12.69
CA GLU A 217 20.37 45.41 -13.70
C GLU A 217 21.52 46.33 -13.22
N LYS A 218 21.79 46.39 -11.91
CA LYS A 218 22.91 47.14 -11.32
C LYS A 218 24.13 46.27 -10.97
N GLU A 219 24.14 44.96 -11.27
CA GLU A 219 25.25 44.07 -10.88
C GLU A 219 26.62 44.49 -11.44
N ASN A 220 26.63 45.25 -12.53
CA ASN A 220 27.85 45.78 -13.17
C ASN A 220 28.20 47.22 -12.75
N GLN A 221 27.44 47.84 -11.84
CA GLN A 221 27.74 49.16 -11.26
C GLN A 221 28.41 49.00 -9.89
N LYS A 222 29.30 49.94 -9.56
CA LYS A 222 29.97 49.97 -8.26
C LYS A 222 28.94 50.24 -7.17
N LEU A 223 28.73 49.27 -6.27
CA LEU A 223 27.79 49.38 -5.15
C LEU A 223 28.13 50.58 -4.26
N GLU A 224 27.11 51.37 -3.91
CA GLU A 224 27.25 52.47 -2.96
C GLU A 224 27.49 51.96 -1.55
N LYS A 225 28.14 52.77 -0.69
CA LYS A 225 28.42 52.41 0.71
C LYS A 225 27.15 51.93 1.45
N LYS A 226 26.04 52.64 1.28
CA LYS A 226 24.75 52.32 1.90
C LYS A 226 24.15 51.00 1.41
N GLU A 227 24.40 50.63 0.15
CA GLU A 227 23.95 49.34 -0.40
C GLU A 227 24.80 48.19 0.15
N LYS A 228 26.12 48.39 0.28
CA LYS A 228 27.00 47.42 0.94
C LYS A 228 26.61 47.20 2.40
N GLU A 229 26.34 48.26 3.16
CA GLU A 229 25.87 48.18 4.55
C GLU A 229 24.58 47.36 4.67
N LYS A 230 23.60 47.58 3.78
CA LYS A 230 22.37 46.77 3.76
C LYS A 230 22.64 45.29 3.52
N ILE A 231 23.52 44.96 2.57
CA ILE A 231 23.87 43.56 2.29
C ILE A 231 24.55 42.94 3.52
N GLN A 232 25.48 43.66 4.14
CA GLN A 232 26.17 43.21 5.35
C GLN A 232 25.18 42.91 6.48
N ASP A 233 24.20 43.80 6.70
CA ASP A 233 23.15 43.60 7.70
C ASP A 233 22.35 42.31 7.42
N GLN A 234 21.93 42.10 6.17
CA GLN A 234 21.16 40.92 5.77
C GLN A 234 21.92 39.60 5.97
N ILE A 235 23.23 39.57 5.71
CA ILE A 235 24.01 38.32 5.80
C ILE A 235 24.68 38.11 7.17
N SER A 236 24.61 39.11 8.05
CA SER A 236 25.36 39.18 9.32
C SER A 236 25.23 37.92 10.18
N ASN A 237 24.01 37.39 10.28
CA ASN A 237 23.70 36.20 11.08
C ASN A 237 24.00 34.87 10.39
N ILE A 238 24.43 34.89 9.13
CA ILE A 238 24.58 33.70 8.29
C ILE A 238 26.03 33.50 7.83
N ILE A 239 26.75 34.60 7.58
CA ILE A 239 28.05 34.58 6.91
C ILE A 239 29.14 33.82 7.69
N ASP A 240 29.05 33.81 9.02
CA ASP A 240 29.94 33.08 9.93
C ASP A 240 29.74 31.55 9.90
N LYS A 241 28.71 31.05 9.19
CA LYS A 241 28.46 29.62 8.98
C LYS A 241 29.23 29.08 7.77
N ILE A 242 29.85 29.96 6.97
CA ILE A 242 30.69 29.60 5.82
C ILE A 242 32.09 29.20 6.28
N ARG A 243 32.63 28.16 5.65
CA ARG A 243 33.91 27.56 6.01
C ARG A 243 35.05 28.14 5.18
N PHE A 244 35.40 29.40 5.45
CA PHE A 244 36.42 30.13 4.68
C PHE A 244 37.81 29.47 4.66
N VAL A 245 38.11 28.58 5.61
CA VAL A 245 39.33 27.76 5.60
C VAL A 245 39.51 26.95 4.32
N THR A 246 38.46 26.65 3.56
CA THR A 246 38.57 25.90 2.29
C THR A 246 38.89 26.79 1.08
N PHE A 247 38.89 28.11 1.22
CA PHE A 247 39.05 29.05 0.11
C PHE A 247 40.52 29.20 -0.27
N SER A 248 40.83 29.40 -1.54
CA SER A 248 42.17 29.78 -1.99
C SER A 248 42.55 31.17 -1.51
N ASN A 249 43.86 31.44 -1.45
CA ASN A 249 44.37 32.77 -1.05
C ASN A 249 43.86 33.88 -1.99
N LYS A 250 43.69 33.56 -3.28
CA LYS A 250 43.13 34.47 -4.28
C LYS A 250 41.65 34.78 -4.02
N GLU A 251 40.85 33.78 -3.69
CA GLU A 251 39.42 33.97 -3.35
C GLU A 251 39.27 34.82 -2.08
N LEU A 252 40.03 34.51 -1.02
CA LEU A 252 40.01 35.31 0.21
C LEU A 252 40.41 36.77 -0.03
N ALA A 253 41.45 37.02 -0.83
CA ALA A 253 41.87 38.39 -1.17
C ALA A 253 40.79 39.15 -1.97
N ASN A 254 40.12 38.49 -2.90
CA ASN A 254 39.03 39.09 -3.66
C ASN A 254 37.85 39.46 -2.77
N ILE A 255 37.45 38.57 -1.86
CA ILE A 255 36.35 38.78 -0.92
C ILE A 255 36.61 40.00 -0.02
N LEU A 256 37.82 40.11 0.52
CA LEU A 256 38.23 41.25 1.35
C LEU A 256 38.19 42.58 0.57
N LYS A 257 38.44 42.55 -0.74
CA LYS A 257 38.40 43.73 -1.61
C LYS A 257 36.97 44.20 -1.92
N GLU A 258 35.98 43.31 -1.91
CA GLU A 258 34.59 43.66 -2.22
C GLU A 258 33.90 44.44 -1.07
N GLU A 259 34.38 44.28 0.17
CA GLU A 259 33.84 44.91 1.39
C GLU A 259 32.35 44.59 1.62
N LEU A 260 31.91 43.38 1.26
CA LEU A 260 30.53 42.92 1.44
C LEU A 260 30.32 42.09 2.72
N ILE A 261 31.39 41.76 3.42
CA ILE A 261 31.37 40.98 4.67
C ILE A 261 31.53 41.92 5.87
N PRO A 262 30.86 41.65 7.01
CA PRO A 262 31.07 42.39 8.26
C PRO A 262 32.54 42.48 8.70
N ASN A 263 32.89 43.56 9.39
CA ASN A 263 34.28 43.85 9.79
C ASN A 263 34.88 42.76 10.69
N GLU A 264 34.08 42.20 11.60
CA GLU A 264 34.51 41.17 12.56
C GLU A 264 34.96 39.89 11.86
N ILE A 265 34.27 39.52 10.77
CA ILE A 265 34.61 38.35 9.96
C ILE A 265 35.79 38.69 9.06
N SER A 266 35.83 39.89 8.47
CA SER A 266 36.95 40.35 7.64
C SER A 266 38.28 40.29 8.39
N GLN A 267 38.32 40.67 9.68
CA GLN A 267 39.50 40.54 10.53
C GLN A 267 39.96 39.09 10.71
N GLN A 268 39.03 38.14 10.82
CA GLN A 268 39.33 36.71 10.90
C GLN A 268 39.88 36.16 9.58
N LEU A 269 39.34 36.61 8.45
CA LEU A 269 39.82 36.22 7.12
C LEU A 269 41.21 36.76 6.81
N ILE A 270 41.54 37.98 7.26
CA ILE A 270 42.90 38.54 7.15
C ILE A 270 43.89 37.66 7.91
N LYS A 271 43.58 37.27 9.15
CA LYS A 271 44.43 36.37 9.94
C LYS A 271 44.63 35.02 9.25
N LEU A 272 43.55 34.43 8.72
CA LEU A 272 43.61 33.18 7.97
C LEU A 272 44.49 33.30 6.71
N LEU A 273 44.36 34.39 5.96
CA LEU A 273 45.13 34.64 4.74
C LEU A 273 46.63 34.80 5.05
N ILE A 274 46.98 35.50 6.13
CA ILE A 274 48.37 35.62 6.60
C ILE A 274 48.92 34.23 6.94
N MET A 275 48.20 33.44 7.74
CA MET A 275 48.63 32.09 8.14
C MET A 275 48.78 31.15 6.93
N LYS A 276 47.88 31.23 5.93
CA LYS A 276 47.98 30.42 4.71
C LYS A 276 49.13 30.80 3.78
N ASN A 277 49.64 32.03 3.86
CA ASN A 277 50.79 32.46 3.08
C ASN A 277 52.12 32.12 3.77
N GLN A 278 52.11 31.73 5.03
CA GLN A 278 53.29 31.17 5.70
C GLN A 278 53.49 29.72 5.22
N GLU A 279 54.72 29.34 4.87
CA GLU A 279 55.04 27.98 4.39
C GLU A 279 54.92 26.88 5.49
N ASN A 280 54.66 27.28 6.73
CA ASN A 280 54.60 26.39 7.89
C ASN A 280 53.21 25.74 8.07
N LYS A 281 53.03 24.54 7.50
CA LYS A 281 51.76 23.79 7.56
C LYS A 281 51.33 23.39 8.98
N GLU A 282 52.27 23.15 9.89
CA GLU A 282 51.95 22.68 11.25
C GLU A 282 51.39 23.81 12.12
N GLU A 283 51.93 25.02 11.97
CA GLU A 283 51.44 26.22 12.64
C GLU A 283 50.03 26.62 12.15
N LEU A 284 49.77 26.49 10.85
CA LEU A 284 48.43 26.68 10.29
C LEU A 284 47.43 25.68 10.88
N LYS A 285 47.84 24.40 11.01
CA LYS A 285 47.00 23.35 11.60
C LYS A 285 46.68 23.64 13.07
N GLN A 286 47.68 23.99 13.88
CA GLN A 286 47.47 24.38 15.28
C GLN A 286 46.61 25.64 15.42
N PHE A 287 46.82 26.64 14.56
CA PHE A 287 46.00 27.84 14.51
C PHE A 287 44.53 27.48 14.29
N ILE A 288 44.24 26.62 13.32
CA ILE A 288 42.88 26.16 12.97
C ILE A 288 42.26 25.35 14.11
N GLU A 289 42.99 24.38 14.67
CA GLU A 289 42.50 23.48 15.73
C GLU A 289 42.11 24.25 17.01
N ASN A 290 42.77 25.38 17.27
CA ASN A 290 42.47 26.25 18.41
C ASN A 290 41.25 27.18 18.19
N GLN A 291 40.61 27.17 17.01
CA GLN A 291 39.43 28.00 16.73
C GLN A 291 38.11 27.23 16.92
N ASN A 292 37.17 27.82 17.67
CA ASN A 292 35.84 27.23 17.85
C ASN A 292 34.81 27.62 16.78
N SER A 293 35.14 28.55 15.88
CA SER A 293 34.26 29.06 14.82
C SER A 293 34.16 28.11 13.61
N LEU A 294 32.99 28.08 12.94
CA LEU A 294 32.79 27.32 11.69
C LEU A 294 33.65 27.84 10.54
N ILE A 295 34.05 29.12 10.56
CA ILE A 295 34.97 29.75 9.60
C ILE A 295 36.24 28.91 9.39
N PHE A 296 36.75 28.33 10.48
CA PHE A 296 38.00 27.56 10.51
C PHE A 296 37.78 26.04 10.44
N LYS A 297 36.53 25.58 10.40
CA LYS A 297 36.21 24.14 10.37
C LYS A 297 35.92 23.71 8.94
N THR A 298 36.22 22.46 8.60
CA THR A 298 35.74 21.83 7.36
C THR A 298 34.36 21.18 7.59
N ARG A 299 33.58 20.93 6.53
CA ARG A 299 32.35 20.12 6.64
C ARG A 299 32.75 18.71 7.08
N ILE A 300 32.02 18.13 8.04
CA ILE A 300 32.28 16.77 8.53
C ILE A 300 31.71 15.78 7.51
N GLY A 301 32.53 14.86 7.02
CA GLY A 301 32.06 13.62 6.42
C GLY A 301 32.16 13.52 4.90
N LEU A 302 31.85 12.32 4.43
CA LEU A 302 31.73 11.93 3.03
C LEU A 302 30.49 12.55 2.39
N ASN A 303 30.32 13.89 2.47
CA ASN A 303 29.70 14.81 1.49
C ASN A 303 28.34 14.45 0.85
N SER A 304 27.68 13.36 1.24
CA SER A 304 26.58 12.74 0.48
C SER A 304 26.12 11.42 1.12
N SER A 305 26.97 10.81 1.95
CA SER A 305 26.62 9.60 2.68
C SER A 305 25.61 9.94 3.76
N THR A 306 24.38 9.41 3.63
CA THR A 306 23.41 9.42 4.74
C THR A 306 23.80 8.47 5.88
N ILE A 307 24.87 7.69 5.70
CA ILE A 307 25.36 6.64 6.61
C ILE A 307 26.52 7.16 7.48
N ILE A 308 27.57 7.74 6.88
CA ILE A 308 28.70 8.31 7.63
C ILE A 308 28.37 9.74 8.04
N GLN A 309 27.87 9.87 9.27
CA GLN A 309 27.51 11.17 9.85
C GLN A 309 28.46 11.62 10.96
N GLU A 310 29.26 10.68 11.50
CA GLU A 310 30.17 10.92 12.62
C GLU A 310 31.58 11.23 12.12
N LYS A 311 32.24 12.19 12.77
CA LYS A 311 33.60 12.64 12.41
C LYS A 311 34.62 11.52 12.56
N GLU A 312 34.53 10.72 13.61
CA GLU A 312 35.47 9.61 13.88
C GLU A 312 35.49 8.58 12.75
N HIS A 313 34.31 8.20 12.23
CA HIS A 313 34.21 7.30 11.08
C HIS A 313 34.85 7.90 9.81
N PHE A 314 34.68 9.20 9.57
CA PHE A 314 35.30 9.87 8.45
C PHE A 314 36.82 9.97 8.58
N ASP A 315 37.31 10.34 9.76
CA ASP A 315 38.74 10.43 10.05
C ASP A 315 39.42 9.06 9.88
N LYS A 316 38.77 7.97 10.31
CA LYS A 316 39.25 6.59 10.08
C LYS A 316 39.28 6.21 8.60
N LEU A 317 38.24 6.53 7.83
CA LEU A 317 38.25 6.28 6.38
C LEU A 317 39.35 7.07 5.68
N LYS A 318 39.60 8.31 6.12
CA LYS A 318 40.67 9.16 5.60
C LYS A 318 42.05 8.60 5.93
N GLU A 319 42.25 8.14 7.17
CA GLU A 319 43.45 7.45 7.64
C GLU A 319 43.73 6.18 6.82
N TRP A 320 42.71 5.34 6.58
CA TRP A 320 42.86 4.06 5.87
C TRP A 320 43.11 4.22 4.37
N ILE A 321 42.43 5.17 3.72
CA ILE A 321 42.55 5.37 2.27
C ILE A 321 43.76 6.22 1.92
N ASN A 322 44.12 7.18 2.79
CA ASN A 322 45.31 8.03 2.68
C ASN A 322 45.51 8.66 1.29
N ASP A 323 44.44 9.27 0.76
CA ASP A 323 44.39 9.86 -0.58
C ASP A 323 43.56 11.15 -0.57
N ASP A 324 44.21 12.28 -0.26
CA ASP A 324 43.53 13.58 -0.14
C ASP A 324 42.88 14.06 -1.45
N GLU A 325 43.46 13.69 -2.61
CA GLU A 325 42.93 14.04 -3.92
C GLU A 325 41.62 13.29 -4.20
N PHE A 326 41.54 12.01 -3.82
CA PHE A 326 40.30 11.24 -3.87
C PHE A 326 39.19 11.90 -3.05
N PHE A 327 39.45 12.25 -1.78
CA PHE A 327 38.44 12.89 -0.93
C PHE A 327 38.03 14.29 -1.41
N SER A 328 38.94 15.02 -2.07
CA SER A 328 38.67 16.34 -2.62
C SER A 328 37.78 16.27 -3.87
N ASN A 329 37.87 15.18 -4.65
CA ASN A 329 37.20 15.04 -5.94
C ASN A 329 36.05 14.03 -5.98
N MET A 330 35.86 13.23 -4.91
CA MET A 330 34.83 12.20 -4.86
C MET A 330 33.41 12.79 -4.96
N LYS A 331 32.51 12.04 -5.59
CA LYS A 331 31.09 12.38 -5.74
C LYS A 331 30.24 11.15 -5.44
N LEU A 332 29.04 11.35 -4.92
CA LEU A 332 28.08 10.25 -4.73
C LEU A 332 27.52 9.77 -6.06
N GLY A 333 28.03 8.64 -6.54
CA GLY A 333 27.50 7.98 -7.73
C GLY A 333 26.12 7.36 -7.49
N TYR A 334 25.93 6.66 -6.36
CA TYR A 334 24.74 5.86 -6.09
C TYR A 334 24.30 5.94 -4.62
N SER A 335 23.00 5.98 -4.37
CA SER A 335 22.39 5.83 -3.04
C SER A 335 21.09 5.02 -3.16
N SER A 336 20.95 3.95 -2.39
CA SER A 336 19.74 3.12 -2.44
C SER A 336 18.47 3.87 -2.03
N LYS A 337 18.57 4.88 -1.15
CA LYS A 337 17.44 5.76 -0.80
C LYS A 337 16.93 6.60 -1.97
N ARG A 338 17.85 7.05 -2.84
CA ARG A 338 17.53 7.92 -3.98
C ARG A 338 17.22 7.10 -5.24
N ASP A 339 18.01 6.06 -5.48
CA ASP A 339 18.07 5.35 -6.74
C ASP A 339 17.27 4.02 -6.71
N GLY A 340 16.84 3.61 -5.51
CA GLY A 340 16.17 2.35 -5.25
C GLY A 340 17.15 1.16 -5.23
N PHE A 341 16.60 0.01 -4.93
CA PHE A 341 17.31 -1.25 -4.75
C PHE A 341 17.37 -2.05 -6.07
N ASP A 342 18.22 -1.61 -7.01
CA ASP A 342 18.36 -2.21 -8.35
C ASP A 342 19.85 -2.27 -8.78
N CYS A 343 20.38 -3.49 -8.98
CA CYS A 343 21.78 -3.69 -9.38
C CYS A 343 22.12 -3.08 -10.75
N LYS A 344 21.17 -3.07 -11.69
CA LYS A 344 21.44 -2.51 -13.01
C LYS A 344 21.66 -1.00 -12.92
N LYS A 345 20.81 -0.30 -12.17
CA LYS A 345 20.99 1.13 -11.88
C LYS A 345 22.27 1.43 -11.12
N TRP A 346 22.71 0.53 -10.25
CA TRP A 346 23.99 0.66 -9.55
C TRP A 346 25.16 0.61 -10.54
N HIS A 347 25.22 -0.43 -11.39
CA HIS A 347 26.22 -0.56 -12.45
C HIS A 347 26.20 0.62 -13.44
N ASP A 348 25.01 1.04 -13.89
CA ASP A 348 24.85 2.21 -14.79
C ASP A 348 25.49 3.50 -14.21
N LYS A 349 25.57 3.60 -12.88
CA LYS A 349 26.09 4.79 -12.18
C LYS A 349 27.54 4.65 -11.70
N VAL A 350 27.99 3.44 -11.40
CA VAL A 350 29.27 3.18 -10.71
C VAL A 350 30.33 2.62 -11.65
N ASP A 351 29.95 1.90 -12.71
CA ASP A 351 30.91 1.32 -13.64
C ASP A 351 31.70 2.41 -14.39
N ASN A 352 32.98 2.12 -14.60
CA ASN A 352 33.95 2.96 -15.31
C ASN A 352 34.16 4.36 -14.69
N LYS A 353 33.91 4.51 -13.38
CA LYS A 353 34.12 5.78 -12.64
C LYS A 353 35.47 5.89 -11.91
N GLY A 354 36.27 4.83 -11.90
CA GLY A 354 37.57 4.79 -11.22
C GLY A 354 37.44 4.48 -9.72
N LYS A 355 38.34 5.06 -8.89
CA LYS A 355 38.39 4.80 -7.44
C LYS A 355 36.98 4.88 -6.82
N THR A 356 36.59 3.85 -6.06
CA THR A 356 35.21 3.71 -5.56
C THR A 356 35.21 3.33 -4.08
N LEU A 357 34.46 4.07 -3.26
CA LEU A 357 34.18 3.77 -1.86
C LEU A 357 32.71 3.41 -1.68
N ILE A 358 32.44 2.31 -0.97
CA ILE A 358 31.10 1.75 -0.75
C ILE A 358 30.87 1.66 0.75
N ILE A 359 29.68 2.09 1.18
CA ILE A 359 29.30 2.17 2.58
C ILE A 359 27.85 1.69 2.72
N ILE A 360 27.61 0.79 3.67
CA ILE A 360 26.35 0.07 3.88
C ILE A 360 25.95 0.22 5.34
N LYS A 361 24.64 0.39 5.57
CA LYS A 361 24.02 0.40 6.89
C LYS A 361 22.86 -0.59 6.92
N THR A 362 22.80 -1.46 7.92
CA THR A 362 21.70 -2.43 8.10
C THR A 362 20.63 -1.91 9.06
N LYS A 363 19.47 -2.60 9.12
CA LYS A 363 18.39 -2.32 10.09
C LYS A 363 18.86 -2.36 11.55
N ASP A 364 19.81 -3.24 11.86
CA ASP A 364 20.39 -3.37 13.20
C ASP A 364 21.52 -2.37 13.46
N ASN A 365 21.64 -1.32 12.62
CA ASN A 365 22.63 -0.24 12.70
C ASN A 365 24.11 -0.65 12.51
N TYR A 366 24.40 -1.84 11.97
CA TYR A 366 25.77 -2.15 11.54
C TYR A 366 26.18 -1.28 10.36
N ILE A 367 27.39 -0.72 10.39
CA ILE A 367 27.97 0.09 9.31
C ILE A 367 29.26 -0.57 8.82
N PHE A 368 29.31 -0.93 7.54
CA PHE A 368 30.46 -1.60 6.92
C PHE A 368 30.52 -1.30 5.42
N GLY A 369 31.56 -1.74 4.73
CA GLY A 369 31.72 -1.48 3.30
C GLY A 369 33.11 -1.81 2.77
N GLY A 370 33.51 -1.20 1.66
CA GLY A 370 34.81 -1.45 1.06
C GLY A 370 35.25 -0.37 0.08
N PHE A 371 36.57 -0.29 -0.15
CA PHE A 371 37.20 0.66 -1.06
C PHE A 371 38.02 -0.08 -2.13
N THR A 372 37.98 0.42 -3.36
CA THR A 372 38.83 -0.04 -4.47
C THR A 372 39.47 1.14 -5.19
N SER A 373 40.76 1.01 -5.52
CA SER A 373 41.52 2.03 -6.25
C SER A 373 41.42 1.90 -7.77
N ILE A 374 40.84 0.80 -8.28
CA ILE A 374 40.79 0.49 -9.73
C ILE A 374 39.39 0.82 -10.30
N GLY A 375 38.34 0.68 -9.49
CA GLY A 375 36.95 0.90 -9.90
C GLY A 375 36.30 -0.34 -10.52
N PHE A 376 34.97 -0.27 -10.62
CA PHE A 376 34.13 -1.29 -11.28
C PHE A 376 34.05 -1.01 -12.78
N THR A 377 33.78 -2.03 -13.59
CA THR A 377 33.68 -1.90 -15.06
C THR A 377 32.52 -2.69 -15.64
N ASN A 378 32.11 -2.34 -16.86
CA ASN A 378 31.06 -3.05 -17.61
C ASN A 378 31.60 -4.19 -18.51
N ASP A 379 32.90 -4.46 -18.45
CA ASP A 379 33.49 -5.62 -19.09
C ASP A 379 33.04 -6.84 -18.30
N ASN A 380 32.26 -7.74 -18.92
CA ASN A 380 31.90 -9.06 -18.38
C ASN A 380 33.12 -10.00 -18.18
N SER A 381 34.33 -9.44 -18.02
CA SER A 381 35.54 -10.12 -17.59
C SER A 381 35.35 -10.57 -16.14
N LYS A 382 35.39 -11.89 -15.94
CA LYS A 382 34.94 -12.53 -14.70
C LYS A 382 35.71 -12.12 -13.44
N TRP A 383 36.91 -11.52 -13.54
CA TRP A 383 37.77 -11.17 -12.41
C TRP A 383 38.77 -10.06 -12.78
N ARG A 384 38.92 -9.01 -11.98
CA ARG A 384 40.05 -8.04 -12.06
C ARG A 384 40.94 -8.19 -10.83
N GLU A 385 42.26 -8.12 -11.03
CA GLU A 385 43.25 -8.55 -10.03
C GLU A 385 44.19 -7.40 -9.64
N LYS A 386 44.44 -7.25 -8.34
CA LYS A 386 45.57 -6.49 -7.77
C LYS A 386 46.27 -7.37 -6.74
N ASP A 387 47.60 -7.42 -6.78
CA ASP A 387 48.39 -8.28 -5.88
C ASP A 387 48.26 -7.82 -4.42
N ILE A 388 47.69 -8.69 -3.56
CA ILE A 388 47.65 -8.50 -2.11
C ILE A 388 48.29 -9.74 -1.45
N ARG A 389 49.62 -9.84 -1.57
CA ARG A 389 50.54 -10.88 -1.05
C ARG A 389 50.34 -12.33 -1.57
N LYS A 390 51.48 -13.03 -1.66
CA LYS A 390 51.73 -14.46 -2.02
C LYS A 390 50.50 -15.25 -2.48
N GLU A 391 50.39 -15.40 -3.80
CA GLU A 391 49.46 -16.30 -4.53
C GLU A 391 47.95 -15.99 -4.42
N GLN A 392 47.52 -14.87 -3.84
CA GLN A 392 46.10 -14.52 -3.78
C GLN A 392 45.77 -13.14 -4.34
N LYS A 393 44.74 -13.13 -5.20
CA LYS A 393 44.26 -12.01 -6.01
C LYS A 393 43.13 -11.30 -5.26
N ALA A 394 43.21 -9.98 -5.09
CA ALA A 394 42.04 -9.19 -4.69
C ALA A 394 41.01 -9.27 -5.80
N ILE A 395 39.83 -9.80 -5.49
CA ILE A 395 38.82 -10.18 -6.47
C ILE A 395 37.60 -9.27 -6.30
N PHE A 396 37.23 -8.59 -7.37
CA PHE A 396 35.93 -7.91 -7.52
C PHE A 396 35.17 -8.60 -8.67
N TYR A 397 33.88 -8.86 -8.46
CA TYR A 397 33.04 -9.59 -9.41
C TYR A 397 32.16 -8.61 -10.20
N ASP A 398 32.64 -8.23 -11.39
CA ASP A 398 31.97 -7.27 -12.30
C ASP A 398 30.95 -8.01 -13.19
N TYR A 399 29.88 -8.53 -12.59
CA TYR A 399 28.79 -9.16 -13.35
C TYR A 399 27.52 -8.35 -13.17
N SER A 400 26.94 -7.88 -14.28
CA SER A 400 25.80 -6.92 -14.30
C SER A 400 24.54 -7.31 -13.50
N ASP A 401 24.46 -8.56 -13.01
CA ASP A 401 23.36 -9.06 -12.16
C ASP A 401 23.72 -9.11 -10.66
N PHE A 402 24.89 -8.62 -10.24
CA PHE A 402 25.35 -8.65 -8.83
C PHE A 402 25.68 -7.24 -8.34
N GLY A 403 25.52 -7.02 -7.04
CA GLY A 403 25.94 -5.77 -6.41
C GLY A 403 27.46 -5.77 -6.14
N PRO A 404 27.95 -4.75 -5.41
CA PRO A 404 29.36 -4.69 -5.06
C PRO A 404 29.81 -5.92 -4.29
N SER A 405 30.94 -6.48 -4.73
CA SER A 405 31.50 -7.74 -4.22
C SER A 405 33.00 -7.59 -4.02
N PHE A 406 33.48 -7.96 -2.84
CA PHE A 406 34.86 -7.88 -2.39
C PHE A 406 35.31 -9.28 -1.95
N GLY A 407 36.45 -9.73 -2.46
CA GLY A 407 37.07 -11.00 -2.07
C GLY A 407 36.58 -12.21 -2.86
N ARG A 408 37.48 -13.16 -3.07
CA ARG A 408 37.22 -14.49 -3.64
C ARG A 408 36.21 -15.21 -2.74
N ASN A 409 35.25 -15.92 -3.34
CA ASN A 409 34.17 -16.62 -2.61
C ASN A 409 33.25 -15.75 -1.74
N GLY A 410 33.23 -14.43 -1.95
CA GLY A 410 32.28 -13.53 -1.32
C GLY A 410 32.57 -13.26 0.15
N ASP A 411 33.81 -12.88 0.49
CA ASP A 411 34.13 -12.26 1.79
C ASP A 411 33.09 -11.19 2.14
N PHE A 412 32.69 -10.41 1.13
CA PHE A 412 31.53 -9.56 1.16
C PHE A 412 30.90 -9.46 -0.25
N SER A 413 29.59 -9.69 -0.41
CA SER A 413 28.88 -9.43 -1.67
C SER A 413 27.43 -9.04 -1.44
N LEU A 414 26.94 -8.02 -2.17
CA LEU A 414 25.51 -7.72 -2.25
C LEU A 414 24.80 -8.52 -3.36
N ASN A 415 23.58 -8.98 -3.07
CA ASN A 415 22.75 -9.73 -4.02
C ASN A 415 22.10 -8.80 -5.06
N PHE A 416 21.41 -9.40 -6.05
CA PHE A 416 20.81 -8.71 -7.20
C PHE A 416 19.79 -7.60 -6.85
N ASN A 417 19.20 -7.65 -5.66
CA ASN A 417 18.28 -6.63 -5.16
C ASN A 417 18.97 -5.58 -4.27
N LEU A 418 20.28 -5.65 -4.00
CA LEU A 418 21.02 -4.74 -3.11
C LEU A 418 20.45 -4.59 -1.67
N GLN A 419 19.45 -5.38 -1.28
CA GLN A 419 18.77 -5.31 0.02
C GLN A 419 19.32 -6.30 1.04
N ASN A 420 20.00 -7.33 0.54
CA ASN A 420 20.66 -8.35 1.32
C ASN A 420 21.94 -8.79 0.60
N GLY A 421 22.72 -9.63 1.27
CA GLY A 421 23.96 -10.14 0.69
C GLY A 421 24.56 -11.25 1.51
N ARG A 422 25.83 -11.51 1.25
CA ARG A 422 26.62 -12.58 1.85
C ARG A 422 27.91 -12.01 2.42
N SER A 423 28.33 -12.56 3.56
CA SER A 423 29.70 -12.41 4.04
C SER A 423 30.28 -13.79 4.36
N ASN A 424 31.50 -14.02 3.89
CA ASN A 424 32.33 -15.18 4.20
C ASN A 424 33.74 -14.69 4.51
N PHE A 425 33.82 -13.75 5.45
CA PHE A 425 35.03 -12.98 5.75
C PHE A 425 36.16 -13.90 6.21
N GLY A 426 37.35 -13.72 5.63
CA GLY A 426 38.53 -14.52 5.98
C GLY A 426 39.06 -15.43 4.87
N ASP A 427 38.45 -15.43 3.68
CA ASP A 427 39.01 -16.14 2.51
C ASP A 427 40.08 -15.31 1.82
N THR A 428 39.80 -14.01 1.62
CA THR A 428 40.70 -13.08 0.92
C THR A 428 41.27 -12.00 1.83
N TYR A 429 40.48 -11.55 2.80
CA TYR A 429 40.88 -10.48 3.72
C TYR A 429 41.23 -11.06 5.09
N ASN A 430 42.23 -10.50 5.77
CA ASN A 430 42.65 -10.99 7.08
C ASN A 430 41.53 -10.86 8.11
N LEU A 431 41.31 -11.94 8.85
CA LEU A 431 40.44 -11.91 10.02
C LEU A 431 41.12 -11.19 11.20
N PRO A 432 40.33 -10.57 12.07
CA PRO A 432 40.80 -10.08 13.36
C PRO A 432 41.44 -11.20 14.17
N LYS A 433 42.39 -10.83 15.03
CA LYS A 433 43.13 -11.77 15.87
C LYS A 433 42.17 -12.56 16.77
N GLY A 434 42.21 -13.89 16.65
CA GLY A 434 41.37 -14.81 17.43
C GLY A 434 40.17 -15.37 16.68
N ILE A 435 39.88 -14.91 15.45
CA ILE A 435 38.78 -15.41 14.64
C ILE A 435 39.34 -16.30 13.52
N GLU A 436 38.80 -17.51 13.40
CA GLU A 436 39.21 -18.49 12.39
C GLU A 436 38.24 -18.51 11.20
N TYR A 437 38.79 -18.71 10.00
CA TYR A 437 38.01 -18.78 8.76
C TYR A 437 37.06 -19.99 8.76
N LYS A 438 35.88 -19.83 8.16
CA LYS A 438 34.76 -20.81 8.10
C LYS A 438 34.12 -21.13 9.46
N THR A 439 34.35 -20.32 10.47
CA THR A 439 33.58 -20.36 11.72
C THR A 439 32.32 -19.49 11.62
N ASN A 440 31.31 -19.78 12.44
CA ASN A 440 30.12 -18.92 12.56
C ASN A 440 30.51 -17.48 12.89
N GLU A 441 31.51 -17.30 13.75
CA GLU A 441 32.04 -15.99 14.16
C GLU A 441 32.62 -15.20 12.99
N SER A 442 33.44 -15.83 12.13
CA SER A 442 33.95 -15.21 10.90
C SER A 442 32.84 -14.86 9.90
N GLN A 443 31.82 -15.70 9.77
CA GLN A 443 30.72 -15.51 8.82
C GLN A 443 29.71 -14.44 9.28
N SER A 444 29.60 -14.19 10.59
CA SER A 444 28.74 -13.15 11.16
C SER A 444 29.45 -11.83 11.45
N TYR A 445 30.78 -11.76 11.30
CA TYR A 445 31.61 -10.66 11.82
C TYR A 445 31.21 -9.26 11.35
N LEU A 446 30.76 -9.10 10.10
CA LEU A 446 30.31 -7.81 9.58
C LEU A 446 28.88 -7.47 10.03
N ALA A 447 27.88 -8.24 9.57
CA ALA A 447 26.46 -7.92 9.77
C ALA A 447 25.55 -9.15 9.92
N GLY A 448 26.09 -10.31 10.31
CA GLY A 448 25.34 -11.57 10.48
C GLY A 448 25.47 -12.58 9.33
N SER A 449 25.00 -13.80 9.56
CA SER A 449 25.16 -14.97 8.66
C SER A 449 24.23 -14.93 7.43
N PHE A 450 24.59 -15.70 6.38
CA PHE A 450 23.85 -15.99 5.13
C PHE A 450 22.33 -15.66 5.16
N ASP A 451 21.86 -14.79 4.26
CA ASP A 451 20.46 -14.38 4.04
C ASP A 451 19.72 -13.61 5.16
N LYS A 452 20.40 -13.12 6.20
CA LYS A 452 19.73 -12.54 7.39
C LYS A 452 19.81 -11.03 7.60
N TRP A 453 20.24 -10.24 6.62
CA TRP A 453 20.28 -8.78 6.78
C TRP A 453 19.40 -8.09 5.73
N GLU A 454 18.50 -7.26 6.23
CA GLU A 454 17.57 -6.46 5.43
C GLU A 454 17.88 -4.97 5.59
N ILE A 455 17.58 -4.20 4.55
CA ILE A 455 17.64 -2.74 4.57
C ILE A 455 16.22 -2.17 4.74
N ASP A 456 16.11 -1.04 5.40
CA ASP A 456 14.87 -0.46 5.94
C ASP A 456 13.86 -0.03 4.87
N GLU A 457 12.59 -0.45 4.99
CA GLU A 457 11.44 0.17 4.33
C GLU A 457 10.11 -0.05 5.09
N LEU A 458 9.23 0.94 4.99
CA LEU A 458 8.19 1.30 5.95
C LEU A 458 6.81 1.30 5.23
N GLU A 459 6.08 0.19 5.31
CA GLU A 459 4.69 0.07 4.81
C GLU A 459 3.75 -0.54 5.86
N LYS A 460 3.09 0.32 6.65
CA LYS A 460 2.03 -0.07 7.62
C LYS A 460 0.81 0.88 7.66
N ASP A 461 0.69 1.84 6.74
CA ASP A 461 -0.21 2.99 6.96
C ASP A 461 -1.68 2.79 6.55
N GLN A 462 -2.01 1.93 5.58
CA GLN A 462 -3.41 1.77 5.14
C GLN A 462 -4.27 0.98 6.15
N GLN A 463 -3.69 0.02 6.87
CA GLN A 463 -4.38 -0.73 7.92
C GLN A 463 -4.76 0.16 9.13
N LYS A 464 -4.02 1.24 9.37
CA LYS A 464 -4.19 2.14 10.52
C LYS A 464 -5.43 3.02 10.39
N VAL A 465 -5.75 3.49 9.19
CA VAL A 465 -6.90 4.39 8.94
C VAL A 465 -8.24 3.69 9.19
N ILE A 466 -8.39 2.43 8.77
CA ILE A 466 -9.60 1.64 9.00
C ILE A 466 -9.79 1.34 10.49
N ASN A 467 -8.70 1.01 11.21
CA ASN A 467 -8.73 0.75 12.64
C ASN A 467 -9.14 1.99 13.45
N ASN A 468 -8.70 3.19 13.04
CA ASN A 468 -9.10 4.42 13.71
C ASN A 468 -10.58 4.75 13.50
N LEU A 469 -11.15 4.47 12.32
CA LEU A 469 -12.58 4.67 12.08
C LEU A 469 -13.44 3.82 13.02
N ILE A 470 -13.05 2.55 13.23
CA ILE A 470 -13.69 1.64 14.19
C ILE A 470 -13.62 2.23 15.61
N GLN A 471 -12.44 2.71 16.00
CA GLN A 471 -12.23 3.29 17.31
C GLN A 471 -13.11 4.53 17.53
N ASN A 472 -13.24 5.40 16.52
CA ASN A 472 -14.05 6.63 16.58
C ASN A 472 -15.55 6.32 16.77
N TYR A 473 -16.11 5.37 16.02
CA TYR A 473 -17.52 4.97 16.20
C TYR A 473 -17.75 4.19 17.49
N SER A 474 -16.79 3.38 17.94
CA SER A 474 -16.82 2.74 19.26
C SER A 474 -16.87 3.79 20.38
N ASN A 475 -16.02 4.82 20.31
CA ASN A 475 -16.02 5.92 21.27
C ASN A 475 -17.35 6.69 21.24
N LEU A 476 -17.88 6.96 20.03
CA LEU A 476 -19.17 7.63 19.85
C LEU A 476 -20.34 6.83 20.47
N PHE A 477 -20.29 5.49 20.41
CA PHE A 477 -21.29 4.63 21.07
C PHE A 477 -21.12 4.57 22.60
N LYS A 478 -19.88 4.53 23.10
CA LYS A 478 -19.59 4.40 24.54
C LYS A 478 -19.85 5.70 25.30
N GLU A 479 -19.43 6.83 24.74
CA GLU A 479 -19.54 8.15 25.38
C GLU A 479 -20.87 8.85 25.04
N SER A 480 -21.50 8.49 23.91
CA SER A 480 -22.73 9.10 23.37
C SER A 480 -22.80 10.64 23.42
N PRO A 481 -21.72 11.37 23.05
CA PRO A 481 -21.76 12.82 23.02
C PRO A 481 -22.72 13.31 21.93
N PHE A 482 -23.53 14.34 22.23
CA PHE A 482 -24.50 14.92 21.28
C PHE A 482 -25.59 13.93 20.81
N ASN A 483 -25.96 12.96 21.65
CA ASN A 483 -27.12 12.10 21.41
C ASN A 483 -28.42 12.90 21.32
N ASP A 484 -29.29 12.49 20.40
CA ASP A 484 -30.57 13.14 20.08
C ASP A 484 -31.76 12.16 20.17
N PHE A 485 -31.51 10.92 20.60
CA PHE A 485 -32.53 9.89 20.77
C PHE A 485 -32.19 8.88 21.87
N SER A 486 -33.22 8.34 22.54
CA SER A 486 -33.07 7.38 23.63
C SER A 486 -33.86 6.08 23.37
N ILE A 487 -33.21 4.92 23.52
CA ILE A 487 -33.85 3.60 23.43
C ILE A 487 -33.98 3.01 24.84
N PHE A 488 -35.20 2.72 25.29
CA PHE A 488 -35.47 2.10 26.58
C PHE A 488 -35.80 0.61 26.43
N VAL A 489 -35.27 -0.23 27.33
CA VAL A 489 -35.46 -1.69 27.27
C VAL A 489 -35.95 -2.25 28.62
N ARG A 490 -36.83 -3.27 28.57
CA ARG A 490 -37.55 -3.95 29.68
C ARG A 490 -38.67 -3.14 30.38
N LYS A 491 -39.76 -3.81 30.76
CA LYS A 491 -40.76 -3.29 31.72
C LYS A 491 -40.20 -3.30 33.16
N ASN A 492 -40.28 -2.16 33.85
CA ASN A 492 -40.01 -1.95 35.30
C ASN A 492 -38.55 -2.01 35.81
N LYS A 493 -37.53 -2.06 34.94
CA LYS A 493 -36.13 -1.68 35.23
C LYS A 493 -35.50 -1.10 33.95
N SER A 494 -35.86 0.14 33.64
CA SER A 494 -35.57 0.83 32.37
C SER A 494 -34.07 1.03 32.16
N PHE A 495 -33.47 0.26 31.25
CA PHE A 495 -32.13 0.56 30.73
C PHE A 495 -32.27 1.51 29.55
N GLU A 496 -31.62 2.68 29.63
CA GLU A 496 -31.58 3.69 28.57
C GLU A 496 -30.27 3.55 27.76
N PHE A 497 -30.40 3.51 26.44
CA PHE A 497 -29.30 3.71 25.51
C PHE A 497 -29.45 5.07 24.84
N LYS A 498 -28.48 5.96 25.07
CA LYS A 498 -28.36 7.26 24.39
C LYS A 498 -27.71 7.06 23.03
N VAL A 499 -28.42 7.41 21.97
CA VAL A 499 -28.07 7.05 20.58
C VAL A 499 -28.29 8.23 19.62
N HIS A 500 -27.78 8.10 18.39
CA HIS A 500 -27.82 9.14 17.36
C HIS A 500 -28.82 8.76 16.26
N LYS A 501 -29.84 9.60 16.01
CA LYS A 501 -30.85 9.36 14.96
C LYS A 501 -30.21 9.19 13.60
N SER A 502 -29.20 9.98 13.27
CA SER A 502 -28.49 9.93 11.98
C SER A 502 -27.86 8.56 11.68
N ILE A 503 -27.26 7.93 12.70
CA ILE A 503 -26.65 6.59 12.60
C ILE A 503 -27.74 5.52 12.53
N LEU A 504 -28.78 5.61 13.37
CA LEU A 504 -29.88 4.65 13.35
C LEU A 504 -30.67 4.69 12.03
N PHE A 505 -30.94 5.90 11.53
CA PHE A 505 -31.64 6.14 10.27
C PHE A 505 -30.82 5.61 9.08
N SER A 506 -29.50 5.84 9.01
CA SER A 506 -28.70 5.26 7.91
C SER A 506 -28.74 3.73 7.89
N ARG A 507 -28.74 3.10 9.07
CA ARG A 507 -28.34 1.69 9.22
C ARG A 507 -29.47 0.71 9.51
N SER A 508 -30.67 1.21 9.78
CA SER A 508 -31.81 0.37 10.14
C SER A 508 -33.06 0.82 9.39
N PRO A 509 -33.56 -0.01 8.45
CA PRO A 509 -34.84 0.25 7.77
C PRO A 509 -36.00 0.44 8.74
N PHE A 510 -35.95 -0.25 9.90
CA PHE A 510 -36.91 -0.04 10.98
C PHE A 510 -36.85 1.39 11.50
N PHE A 511 -35.66 1.91 11.84
CA PHE A 511 -35.53 3.27 12.33
C PHE A 511 -35.79 4.32 11.24
N GLN A 512 -35.48 4.03 9.97
CA GLN A 512 -35.89 4.87 8.84
C GLN A 512 -37.40 5.06 8.81
N LYS A 513 -38.15 3.96 8.84
CA LYS A 513 -39.60 3.99 8.85
C LYS A 513 -40.13 4.65 10.13
N PHE A 514 -39.60 4.25 11.28
CA PHE A 514 -40.02 4.80 12.57
C PHE A 514 -39.86 6.31 12.64
N PHE A 515 -38.72 6.86 12.23
CA PHE A 515 -38.51 8.31 12.26
C PHE A 515 -39.29 9.06 11.17
N LYS A 516 -39.60 8.42 10.04
CA LYS A 516 -40.54 8.96 9.04
C LYS A 516 -41.94 9.12 9.62
N ASP A 517 -42.39 8.13 10.38
CA ASP A 517 -43.73 8.08 10.98
C ASP A 517 -43.81 8.88 12.31
N ASN A 518 -42.68 9.09 13.01
CA ASN A 518 -42.62 9.66 14.36
C ASN A 518 -41.53 10.76 14.48
N LYS A 519 -41.60 11.79 13.64
CA LYS A 519 -40.53 12.80 13.47
C LYS A 519 -40.09 13.50 14.76
N GLU A 520 -41.04 13.88 15.62
CA GLU A 520 -40.75 14.61 16.87
C GLU A 520 -40.33 13.71 18.04
N SER A 521 -40.42 12.39 17.87
CA SER A 521 -40.10 11.48 18.95
C SER A 521 -38.63 11.58 19.35
N LYS A 522 -38.38 11.67 20.66
CA LYS A 522 -37.04 11.64 21.26
C LYS A 522 -36.70 10.29 21.90
N LYS A 523 -37.66 9.35 21.93
CA LYS A 523 -37.45 8.03 22.54
C LYS A 523 -38.28 6.92 21.91
N ILE A 524 -37.85 5.68 22.12
CA ILE A 524 -38.61 4.46 21.81
C ILE A 524 -38.44 3.43 22.92
N GLU A 525 -39.46 2.62 23.16
CA GLU A 525 -39.45 1.58 24.19
C GLU A 525 -39.56 0.18 23.57
N PHE A 526 -38.66 -0.71 23.97
CA PHE A 526 -38.66 -2.14 23.65
C PHE A 526 -38.85 -2.97 24.93
N PRO A 527 -40.10 -3.08 25.43
CA PRO A 527 -40.39 -3.62 26.76
C PRO A 527 -40.04 -5.10 26.92
N ASN A 528 -39.87 -5.85 25.83
CA ASN A 528 -39.59 -7.29 25.83
C ASN A 528 -38.12 -7.65 25.48
N PHE A 529 -37.28 -6.65 25.18
CA PHE A 529 -35.88 -6.89 24.80
C PHE A 529 -34.97 -7.01 26.04
N LYS A 530 -33.92 -7.82 25.96
CA LYS A 530 -32.86 -7.83 26.98
C LYS A 530 -31.85 -6.72 26.68
N LYS A 531 -31.27 -6.13 27.74
CA LYS A 531 -30.20 -5.11 27.62
C LYS A 531 -29.05 -5.60 26.74
N SER A 532 -28.53 -6.79 26.99
CA SER A 532 -27.42 -7.38 26.24
C SER A 532 -27.73 -7.58 24.75
N SER A 533 -28.97 -7.96 24.42
CA SER A 533 -29.42 -8.11 23.04
C SER A 533 -29.48 -6.76 22.32
N MET A 534 -30.07 -5.75 22.97
CA MET A 534 -30.15 -4.40 22.41
C MET A 534 -28.76 -3.78 22.25
N GLU A 535 -27.89 -3.97 23.24
CA GLU A 535 -26.50 -3.52 23.17
C GLU A 535 -25.76 -4.15 21.98
N SER A 536 -25.94 -5.46 21.74
CA SER A 536 -25.32 -6.15 20.59
C SER A 536 -25.85 -5.62 19.26
N ILE A 537 -27.16 -5.35 19.16
CA ILE A 537 -27.77 -4.75 17.97
C ILE A 537 -27.22 -3.34 17.73
N LEU A 538 -27.07 -2.53 18.77
CA LEU A 538 -26.55 -1.17 18.65
C LEU A 538 -25.05 -1.15 18.30
N LYS A 539 -24.24 -2.06 18.87
CA LYS A 539 -22.83 -2.25 18.49
C LYS A 539 -22.70 -2.60 17.00
N TYR A 540 -23.56 -3.49 16.51
CA TYR A 540 -23.63 -3.81 15.08
C TYR A 540 -24.04 -2.61 14.22
N ILE A 541 -25.01 -1.81 14.67
CA ILE A 541 -25.44 -0.61 13.95
C ILE A 541 -24.32 0.44 13.88
N TYR A 542 -23.58 0.66 14.98
CA TYR A 542 -22.56 1.70 15.07
C TYR A 542 -21.21 1.33 14.44
N PHE A 543 -20.75 0.09 14.55
CA PHE A 543 -19.41 -0.30 14.08
C PHE A 543 -19.34 -1.71 13.50
N GLY A 544 -20.48 -2.35 13.21
CA GLY A 544 -20.53 -3.59 12.41
C GLY A 544 -20.09 -4.86 13.13
N GLU A 545 -19.86 -4.82 14.45
CA GLU A 545 -19.51 -5.98 15.27
C GLU A 545 -20.74 -6.69 15.84
N ILE A 546 -20.75 -8.03 15.76
CA ILE A 546 -21.69 -8.87 16.49
C ILE A 546 -20.87 -9.78 17.41
N SER A 547 -21.01 -9.62 18.73
CA SER A 547 -20.49 -10.58 19.70
C SER A 547 -21.59 -11.60 20.03
N PHE A 548 -21.40 -12.84 19.58
CA PHE A 548 -22.27 -13.95 19.94
C PHE A 548 -21.75 -14.63 21.20
N GLU A 549 -22.03 -14.06 22.36
CA GLU A 549 -21.69 -14.74 23.62
C GLU A 549 -22.72 -15.81 24.01
N ASN A 550 -23.91 -15.87 23.40
CA ASN A 550 -24.92 -16.88 23.75
C ASN A 550 -25.95 -17.14 22.62
N GLU A 551 -26.14 -18.41 22.22
CA GLU A 551 -27.10 -18.88 21.19
C GLU A 551 -28.57 -18.47 21.44
N LYS A 552 -28.92 -18.09 22.67
CA LYS A 552 -30.28 -17.65 23.05
C LYS A 552 -30.71 -16.28 22.45
N ASN A 553 -29.81 -15.53 21.81
CA ASN A 553 -30.13 -14.22 21.22
C ASN A 553 -30.70 -14.32 19.78
N LEU A 554 -30.53 -15.46 19.09
CA LEU A 554 -31.06 -15.67 17.72
C LEU A 554 -32.59 -15.60 17.65
N PHE A 555 -33.29 -16.09 18.68
CA PHE A 555 -34.76 -16.12 18.73
C PHE A 555 -35.42 -14.74 18.76
N GLN A 556 -34.72 -13.68 19.19
CA GLN A 556 -35.29 -12.32 19.25
C GLN A 556 -35.13 -11.54 17.94
N ILE A 557 -34.11 -11.87 17.13
CA ILE A 557 -33.92 -11.31 15.79
C ILE A 557 -34.97 -11.88 14.83
N ASP A 558 -35.34 -13.15 15.04
CA ASP A 558 -36.43 -13.83 14.32
C ASP A 558 -37.82 -13.23 14.62
N GLU A 559 -37.97 -12.49 15.72
CA GLU A 559 -39.20 -11.76 16.06
C GLU A 559 -39.30 -10.40 15.35
N ILE A 560 -38.15 -9.81 14.96
CA ILE A 560 -38.06 -8.57 14.18
C ILE A 560 -38.32 -8.86 12.69
N SER A 561 -37.79 -9.97 12.16
CA SER A 561 -38.07 -10.41 10.78
C SER A 561 -39.55 -10.75 10.57
N LYS A 562 -40.23 -11.27 11.60
CA LYS A 562 -41.68 -11.58 11.57
C LYS A 562 -42.60 -10.36 11.47
N LYS A 563 -42.12 -9.14 11.75
CA LYS A 563 -42.92 -7.90 11.71
C LYS A 563 -42.78 -7.08 10.42
N THR A 564 -41.87 -7.46 9.52
CA THR A 564 -41.71 -6.82 8.20
C THR A 564 -42.44 -7.66 7.14
N ASN A 565 -43.70 -7.28 6.84
CA ASN A 565 -44.54 -7.92 5.82
C ASN A 565 -43.94 -7.77 4.42
N GLU A 566 -43.37 -8.84 3.86
CA GLU A 566 -43.36 -9.13 2.43
C GLU A 566 -43.49 -10.64 2.17
N ASN A 567 -44.31 -11.01 1.19
CA ASN A 567 -44.68 -12.35 0.70
C ASN A 567 -45.71 -13.18 1.50
N GLU A 568 -46.97 -12.77 1.41
CA GLU A 568 -48.15 -13.51 1.89
C GLU A 568 -48.30 -14.92 1.27
N TYR A 569 -47.75 -15.14 0.07
CA TYR A 569 -47.72 -16.45 -0.59
C TYR A 569 -46.73 -17.42 0.06
N LEU A 570 -45.46 -17.01 0.28
CA LEU A 570 -44.50 -17.81 1.04
C LEU A 570 -44.93 -18.01 2.50
N LYS A 571 -45.59 -17.01 3.10
CA LYS A 571 -46.11 -17.07 4.48
C LYS A 571 -47.16 -18.17 4.65
N ASN A 572 -48.07 -18.33 3.68
CA ASN A 572 -49.07 -19.40 3.70
C ASN A 572 -48.46 -20.77 3.42
N GLU A 573 -47.47 -20.85 2.54
CA GLU A 573 -46.76 -22.09 2.22
C GLU A 573 -45.89 -22.58 3.39
N LEU A 574 -45.16 -21.67 4.06
CA LEU A 574 -44.39 -21.94 5.28
C LEU A 574 -45.29 -22.32 6.45
N LEU A 575 -46.41 -21.61 6.66
CA LEU A 575 -47.36 -21.96 7.72
C LEU A 575 -48.00 -23.33 7.49
N ASN A 576 -48.22 -23.72 6.23
CA ASN A 576 -48.77 -25.03 5.89
C ASN A 576 -47.72 -26.15 6.06
N GLN A 577 -46.47 -25.89 5.69
CA GLN A 577 -45.35 -26.81 5.92
C GLN A 577 -45.02 -26.95 7.42
N GLU A 578 -45.05 -25.86 8.19
CA GLU A 578 -44.90 -25.91 9.66
C GLU A 578 -46.03 -26.68 10.32
N LYS A 579 -47.28 -26.57 9.84
CA LYS A 579 -48.41 -27.39 10.32
C LYS A 579 -48.20 -28.88 10.01
N GLN A 580 -47.65 -29.23 8.84
CA GLN A 580 -47.33 -30.61 8.48
C GLN A 580 -46.17 -31.17 9.31
N ILE A 581 -45.10 -30.38 9.51
CA ILE A 581 -43.95 -30.74 10.35
C ILE A 581 -44.37 -30.88 11.81
N THR A 582 -45.25 -30.01 12.32
CA THR A 582 -45.77 -30.09 13.69
C THR A 582 -46.65 -31.33 13.87
N LYS A 583 -47.48 -31.69 12.86
CA LYS A 583 -48.21 -32.97 12.85
C LYS A 583 -47.27 -34.17 12.88
N LEU A 584 -46.19 -34.15 12.08
CA LEU A 584 -45.19 -35.21 12.04
C LEU A 584 -44.42 -35.33 13.36
N LYS A 585 -44.00 -34.22 13.96
CA LYS A 585 -43.33 -34.18 15.28
C LYS A 585 -44.23 -34.71 16.39
N ASN A 586 -45.52 -34.36 16.38
CA ASN A 586 -46.49 -34.90 17.34
C ASN A 586 -46.72 -36.41 17.14
N HIS A 587 -46.70 -36.89 15.89
CA HIS A 587 -46.82 -38.32 15.59
C HIS A 587 -45.57 -39.11 16.02
N ILE A 588 -44.38 -38.56 15.79
CA ILE A 588 -43.10 -39.13 16.26
C ILE A 588 -43.05 -39.13 17.80
N SER A 589 -43.50 -38.05 18.44
CA SER A 589 -43.58 -37.96 19.90
C SER A 589 -44.53 -39.02 20.47
N LYS A 590 -45.71 -39.21 19.86
CA LYS A 590 -46.63 -40.30 20.23
C LYS A 590 -46.06 -41.70 20.00
N LEU A 591 -45.32 -41.91 18.90
CA LEU A 591 -44.65 -43.18 18.63
C LEU A 591 -43.55 -43.47 19.64
N ASN A 592 -42.77 -42.45 20.04
CA ASN A 592 -41.74 -42.58 21.06
C ASN A 592 -42.33 -42.79 22.46
N GLN A 593 -43.44 -42.12 22.78
CA GLN A 593 -44.17 -42.32 24.03
C GLN A 593 -44.78 -43.72 24.09
N ASN A 594 -45.37 -44.20 22.99
CA ASN A 594 -45.83 -45.58 22.88
C ASN A 594 -44.67 -46.58 22.98
N LEU A 595 -43.48 -46.25 22.46
CA LEU A 595 -42.28 -47.09 22.57
C LEU A 595 -41.80 -47.20 24.04
N GLU A 596 -41.85 -46.09 24.78
CA GLU A 596 -41.54 -46.04 26.22
C GLU A 596 -42.61 -46.76 27.07
N ASP A 597 -43.90 -46.53 26.79
CA ASP A 597 -45.00 -47.24 27.44
C ASP A 597 -44.97 -48.76 27.16
N TRP A 598 -44.43 -49.15 25.99
CA TRP A 598 -44.26 -50.54 25.59
C TRP A 598 -43.03 -51.19 26.24
N LYS A 599 -41.91 -50.48 26.40
CA LYS A 599 -40.78 -50.95 27.22
C LYS A 599 -41.21 -51.23 28.67
N ASN A 600 -42.20 -50.49 29.16
CA ASN A 600 -42.73 -50.61 30.51
C ASN A 600 -43.81 -51.70 30.68
N LYS A 601 -44.33 -52.29 29.59
CA LYS A 601 -45.28 -53.41 29.64
C LYS A 601 -44.60 -54.73 29.24
N LYS A 602 -44.30 -55.56 30.23
CA LYS A 602 -43.91 -56.96 30.01
C LYS A 602 -45.05 -57.73 29.36
N LEU A 603 -44.82 -58.23 28.14
CA LEU A 603 -45.19 -59.55 27.58
C LEU A 603 -45.50 -59.40 26.08
N GLU A 604 -44.65 -59.98 25.21
CA GLU A 604 -45.00 -60.85 24.07
C GLU A 604 -43.74 -61.33 23.30
N PRO A 605 -43.80 -62.42 22.49
CA PRO A 605 -42.64 -63.23 22.11
C PRO A 605 -41.63 -62.54 21.18
N PRO A 606 -40.34 -62.94 21.21
CA PRO A 606 -39.23 -62.28 20.47
C PRO A 606 -39.48 -62.09 18.97
N GLN A 607 -40.24 -62.99 18.34
CA GLN A 607 -40.52 -62.98 16.89
C GLN A 607 -41.43 -61.81 16.45
N VAL A 608 -42.32 -61.33 17.33
CA VAL A 608 -43.18 -60.17 17.05
C VAL A 608 -42.37 -58.87 17.13
N ILE A 609 -41.39 -58.82 18.04
CA ILE A 609 -40.50 -57.66 18.24
C ILE A 609 -39.63 -57.43 17.00
N GLU A 610 -39.11 -58.51 16.42
CA GLU A 610 -38.26 -58.45 15.22
C GLU A 610 -39.05 -57.96 13.99
N TYR A 611 -40.30 -58.43 13.82
CA TYR A 611 -41.22 -57.98 12.78
C TYR A 611 -41.60 -56.50 12.91
N TRP A 612 -41.86 -56.03 14.13
CA TRP A 612 -42.20 -54.62 14.37
C TRP A 612 -40.99 -53.69 14.23
N GLN A 613 -39.79 -54.12 14.62
CA GLN A 613 -38.55 -53.35 14.41
C GLN A 613 -38.21 -53.22 12.92
N GLN A 614 -38.43 -54.26 12.12
CA GLN A 614 -38.30 -54.17 10.66
C GLN A 614 -39.33 -53.19 10.06
N ASN A 615 -40.60 -53.31 10.43
CA ASN A 615 -41.65 -52.40 9.94
C ASN A 615 -41.44 -50.94 10.36
N LEU A 616 -40.94 -50.67 11.57
CA LEU A 616 -40.59 -49.32 12.02
C LEU A 616 -39.38 -48.77 11.28
N LYS A 617 -38.34 -49.58 11.04
CA LYS A 617 -37.20 -49.18 10.19
C LYS A 617 -37.64 -48.85 8.78
N GLU A 618 -38.53 -49.65 8.18
CA GLU A 618 -39.07 -49.39 6.85
C GLU A 618 -39.92 -48.10 6.82
N LYS A 619 -40.80 -47.89 7.81
CA LYS A 619 -41.59 -46.65 7.88
C LYS A 619 -40.74 -45.41 8.12
N VAL A 620 -39.69 -45.50 8.94
CA VAL A 620 -38.72 -44.41 9.14
C VAL A 620 -37.91 -44.16 7.87
N GLN A 621 -37.51 -45.20 7.13
CA GLN A 621 -36.85 -45.03 5.83
C GLN A 621 -37.77 -44.40 4.77
N ILE A 622 -39.07 -44.72 4.76
CA ILE A 622 -40.06 -44.08 3.89
C ILE A 622 -40.20 -42.59 4.25
N LEU A 623 -40.24 -42.25 5.54
CA LEU A 623 -40.31 -40.86 5.99
C LEU A 623 -39.04 -40.07 5.66
N TYR A 624 -37.85 -40.66 5.81
CA TYR A 624 -36.59 -40.05 5.35
C TYR A 624 -36.54 -39.88 3.83
N LYS A 625 -37.07 -40.83 3.05
CA LYS A 625 -37.25 -40.66 1.60
C LYS A 625 -38.19 -39.52 1.26
N HIS A 626 -39.26 -39.34 2.05
CA HIS A 626 -40.22 -38.26 1.84
C HIS A 626 -39.65 -36.89 2.21
N GLU A 627 -38.90 -36.79 3.32
CA GLU A 627 -38.15 -35.60 3.72
C GLU A 627 -37.12 -35.22 2.65
N LYS A 628 -36.36 -36.20 2.16
CA LYS A 628 -35.40 -36.01 1.07
C LYS A 628 -36.08 -35.53 -0.21
N LYS A 629 -37.23 -36.09 -0.56
CA LYS A 629 -38.02 -35.66 -1.74
C LYS A 629 -38.56 -34.23 -1.60
N ILE A 630 -38.93 -33.81 -0.39
CA ILE A 630 -39.33 -32.42 -0.09
C ILE A 630 -38.13 -31.49 -0.22
N GLN A 631 -36.97 -31.88 0.31
CA GLN A 631 -35.71 -31.14 0.16
C GLN A 631 -35.27 -31.02 -1.30
N ASP A 632 -35.38 -32.10 -2.08
CA ASP A 632 -35.06 -32.11 -3.50
C ASP A 632 -36.00 -31.18 -4.29
N ASN A 633 -37.30 -31.20 -3.99
CA ASN A 633 -38.26 -30.25 -4.59
C ASN A 633 -37.97 -28.79 -4.19
N TRP A 634 -37.56 -28.56 -2.94
CA TRP A 634 -37.20 -27.22 -2.46
C TRP A 634 -35.94 -26.69 -3.14
N ASN A 635 -34.96 -27.57 -3.36
CA ASN A 635 -33.76 -27.25 -4.12
C ASN A 635 -34.08 -26.95 -5.60
N ILE A 636 -35.03 -27.67 -6.21
CA ILE A 636 -35.52 -27.37 -7.57
C ILE A 636 -36.17 -25.98 -7.63
N GLU A 637 -36.96 -25.59 -6.63
CA GLU A 637 -37.65 -24.30 -6.63
C GLU A 637 -36.69 -23.13 -6.32
N ILE A 638 -35.70 -23.35 -5.46
CA ILE A 638 -34.56 -22.44 -5.27
C ILE A 638 -33.80 -22.27 -6.58
N GLN A 639 -33.54 -23.36 -7.30
CA GLN A 639 -32.86 -23.30 -8.60
C GLN A 639 -33.68 -22.50 -9.62
N LYS A 640 -35.01 -22.65 -9.66
CA LYS A 640 -35.89 -21.84 -10.53
C LYS A 640 -35.86 -20.36 -10.16
N LEU A 641 -35.87 -20.01 -8.87
CA LEU A 641 -35.80 -18.62 -8.40
C LEU A 641 -34.42 -18.00 -8.67
N GLN A 642 -33.34 -18.77 -8.52
CA GLN A 642 -31.99 -18.37 -8.90
C GLN A 642 -31.90 -18.14 -10.41
N ASN A 643 -32.46 -19.02 -11.23
CA ASN A 643 -32.52 -18.87 -12.69
C ASN A 643 -33.32 -17.63 -13.09
N LYS A 644 -34.43 -17.31 -12.40
CA LYS A 644 -35.25 -16.12 -12.64
C LYS A 644 -34.52 -14.83 -12.23
N ALA A 645 -33.79 -14.85 -11.12
CA ALA A 645 -32.94 -13.75 -10.70
C ALA A 645 -31.74 -13.53 -11.66
N GLN A 646 -31.18 -14.62 -12.20
CA GLN A 646 -30.18 -14.57 -13.27
C GLN A 646 -30.76 -14.03 -14.58
N GLN A 647 -32.02 -14.35 -14.91
CA GLN A 647 -32.71 -13.82 -16.08
C GLN A 647 -32.94 -12.30 -15.99
N ILE A 648 -33.41 -11.80 -14.85
CA ILE A 648 -33.60 -10.35 -14.61
C ILE A 648 -32.24 -9.62 -14.62
N LYS A 649 -31.19 -10.22 -14.05
CA LYS A 649 -29.82 -9.72 -14.18
C LYS A 649 -29.36 -9.70 -15.63
N ARG A 650 -29.65 -10.74 -16.42
CA ARG A 650 -29.34 -10.80 -17.85
C ARG A 650 -30.07 -9.71 -18.64
N GLU A 651 -31.33 -9.41 -18.35
CA GLU A 651 -32.10 -8.38 -19.05
C GLU A 651 -31.53 -6.97 -18.81
N HIS A 652 -31.19 -6.63 -17.56
CA HIS A 652 -30.49 -5.39 -17.22
C HIS A 652 -29.07 -5.34 -17.83
N TRP A 653 -28.39 -6.49 -17.86
CA TRP A 653 -27.05 -6.63 -18.45
C TRP A 653 -27.07 -6.47 -19.98
N MET A 654 -28.12 -6.97 -20.65
CA MET A 654 -28.32 -6.79 -22.09
C MET A 654 -28.58 -5.34 -22.49
N GLN A 655 -29.23 -4.54 -21.64
CA GLN A 655 -29.35 -3.09 -21.83
C GLN A 655 -28.00 -2.37 -21.72
N HIS A 656 -27.19 -2.71 -20.71
CA HIS A 656 -25.84 -2.18 -20.54
C HIS A 656 -24.89 -2.59 -21.68
N ILE A 657 -25.01 -3.83 -22.18
CA ILE A 657 -24.28 -4.33 -23.34
C ILE A 657 -24.70 -3.58 -24.61
N GLU A 658 -25.97 -3.23 -24.80
CA GLU A 658 -26.43 -2.41 -25.94
C GLU A 658 -25.79 -1.01 -25.93
N GLU A 659 -25.69 -0.39 -24.75
CA GLU A 659 -25.00 0.90 -24.59
C GLU A 659 -23.49 0.80 -24.79
N LEU A 660 -22.87 -0.28 -24.31
CA LEU A 660 -21.45 -0.59 -24.56
C LEU A 660 -21.20 -0.91 -26.04
N LYS A 661 -22.10 -1.63 -26.72
CA LYS A 661 -22.06 -1.90 -28.17
C LYS A 661 -22.16 -0.60 -28.97
N LYS A 662 -23.01 0.36 -28.56
CA LYS A 662 -23.09 1.72 -29.14
C LYS A 662 -21.84 2.57 -28.88
N THR A 663 -21.14 2.30 -27.80
CA THR A 663 -19.88 2.99 -27.45
C THR A 663 -18.69 2.38 -28.19
N ILE A 664 -18.67 1.06 -28.35
CA ILE A 664 -17.67 0.30 -29.10
C ILE A 664 -17.84 0.47 -30.61
N SER A 665 -19.06 0.62 -31.14
CA SER A 665 -19.28 0.89 -32.58
C SER A 665 -18.74 2.26 -33.03
N LYS A 666 -18.47 3.18 -32.09
CA LYS A 666 -17.78 4.45 -32.33
C LYS A 666 -16.24 4.32 -32.34
N LEU A 667 -15.71 3.18 -31.89
CA LEU A 667 -14.29 2.84 -31.92
C LEU A 667 -14.05 1.85 -33.09
N ARG A 668 -13.49 2.29 -34.22
CA ARG A 668 -13.05 1.35 -35.29
C ARG A 668 -11.97 0.42 -34.69
N PRO A 669 -12.18 -0.91 -34.57
CA PRO A 669 -11.66 -1.87 -35.58
C PRO A 669 -12.43 -3.22 -35.71
N ASN A 670 -12.26 -3.90 -36.86
CA ASN A 670 -12.61 -5.29 -37.28
C ASN A 670 -13.72 -6.11 -36.57
N GLN A 671 -14.66 -6.64 -37.39
CA GLN A 671 -15.81 -7.48 -37.00
C GLN A 671 -15.48 -8.70 -36.11
N ASP A 672 -14.25 -9.22 -36.14
CA ASP A 672 -13.85 -10.45 -35.42
C ASP A 672 -13.81 -10.28 -33.89
N PHE A 673 -13.56 -9.07 -33.38
CA PHE A 673 -13.47 -8.80 -31.94
C PHE A 673 -14.83 -8.92 -31.22
N HIS A 674 -15.93 -8.78 -31.96
CA HIS A 674 -17.28 -8.77 -31.41
C HIS A 674 -17.80 -10.18 -31.06
N GLN A 675 -17.43 -11.18 -31.86
CA GLN A 675 -17.88 -12.57 -31.68
C GLN A 675 -17.18 -13.24 -30.49
N PHE A 676 -15.90 -12.94 -30.29
CA PHE A 676 -15.11 -13.36 -29.14
C PHE A 676 -15.61 -12.77 -27.80
N PHE A 677 -16.07 -11.51 -27.82
CA PHE A 677 -16.59 -10.82 -26.64
C PHE A 677 -17.90 -11.43 -26.11
N GLU A 678 -18.75 -11.97 -27.00
CA GLU A 678 -20.01 -12.64 -26.64
C GLU A 678 -19.79 -13.97 -25.90
N ILE A 679 -18.75 -14.74 -26.25
CA ILE A 679 -18.43 -16.02 -25.58
C ILE A 679 -17.97 -15.77 -24.14
N PHE A 680 -17.21 -14.70 -23.91
CA PHE A 680 -16.59 -14.39 -22.62
C PHE A 680 -17.57 -13.73 -21.63
N ILE A 681 -18.48 -12.87 -22.11
CA ILE A 681 -19.54 -12.24 -21.31
C ILE A 681 -20.55 -13.27 -20.76
N ASN A 682 -20.73 -14.40 -21.43
CA ASN A 682 -21.66 -15.44 -21.00
C ASN A 682 -21.17 -16.29 -19.81
N SER A 683 -19.97 -16.00 -19.26
CA SER A 683 -19.47 -16.63 -18.04
C SER A 683 -19.90 -15.85 -16.78
N GLU A 684 -20.37 -16.56 -15.75
CA GLU A 684 -20.95 -15.99 -14.53
C GLU A 684 -19.90 -15.24 -13.66
N ILE A 685 -19.65 -13.96 -13.94
CA ILE A 685 -18.64 -13.16 -13.22
C ILE A 685 -19.21 -11.81 -12.74
N SER A 686 -18.78 -11.35 -11.55
CA SER A 686 -19.19 -10.09 -10.91
C SER A 686 -18.65 -8.83 -11.59
N GLU A 687 -19.39 -7.71 -11.49
CA GLU A 687 -19.16 -6.41 -12.16
C GLU A 687 -17.73 -5.83 -12.05
N SER A 688 -17.09 -5.88 -10.87
CA SER A 688 -15.71 -5.39 -10.68
C SER A 688 -14.64 -6.25 -11.35
N ASN A 689 -14.92 -7.53 -11.59
CA ASN A 689 -14.01 -8.47 -12.25
C ASN A 689 -14.09 -8.37 -13.78
N ILE A 690 -15.14 -7.75 -14.35
CA ILE A 690 -15.36 -7.71 -15.81
C ILE A 690 -14.33 -6.81 -16.50
N LEU A 691 -14.03 -5.63 -15.95
CA LEU A 691 -13.02 -4.74 -16.54
C LEU A 691 -11.60 -5.35 -16.46
N GLN A 692 -11.28 -5.98 -15.33
CA GLN A 692 -10.00 -6.67 -15.14
C GLN A 692 -9.89 -7.90 -16.06
N ASN A 693 -10.95 -8.69 -16.18
CA ASN A 693 -10.98 -9.83 -17.09
C ASN A 693 -10.96 -9.40 -18.55
N PHE A 694 -11.59 -8.30 -18.92
CA PHE A 694 -11.52 -7.72 -20.26
C PHE A 694 -10.08 -7.28 -20.60
N GLN A 695 -9.37 -6.65 -19.65
CA GLN A 695 -7.96 -6.33 -19.82
C GLN A 695 -7.08 -7.59 -19.97
N HIS A 696 -7.37 -8.66 -19.24
CA HIS A 696 -6.67 -9.94 -19.37
C HIS A 696 -6.91 -10.60 -20.72
N VAL A 697 -8.15 -10.57 -21.20
CA VAL A 697 -8.56 -11.08 -22.52
C VAL A 697 -7.88 -10.32 -23.65
N ILE A 698 -7.83 -8.98 -23.59
CA ILE A 698 -7.09 -8.16 -24.54
C ILE A 698 -5.59 -8.53 -24.55
N LYS A 699 -4.99 -8.80 -23.38
CA LYS A 699 -3.59 -9.23 -23.29
C LYS A 699 -3.38 -10.61 -23.91
N LEU A 700 -4.25 -11.58 -23.63
CA LEU A 700 -4.20 -12.91 -24.26
C LEU A 700 -4.34 -12.82 -25.78
N HIS A 701 -5.27 -12.01 -26.28
CA HIS A 701 -5.44 -11.76 -27.71
C HIS A 701 -4.17 -11.19 -28.35
N LYS A 702 -3.55 -10.18 -27.72
CA LYS A 702 -2.27 -9.61 -28.18
C LYS A 702 -1.11 -10.60 -28.12
N TRP A 703 -1.10 -11.51 -27.15
CA TRP A 703 -0.02 -12.47 -26.96
C TRP A 703 -0.08 -13.68 -27.87
N ILE A 704 -1.29 -14.15 -28.19
CA ILE A 704 -1.54 -15.27 -29.09
C ILE A 704 -1.51 -14.76 -30.55
N ASN A 705 -2.10 -13.59 -30.80
CA ASN A 705 -2.11 -12.93 -32.10
C ASN A 705 -2.59 -13.85 -33.25
N ASP A 706 -3.62 -14.64 -32.96
CA ASP A 706 -4.27 -15.57 -33.89
C ASP A 706 -5.78 -15.34 -33.82
N ASN A 707 -6.28 -14.51 -34.75
CA ASN A 707 -7.69 -14.13 -34.77
C ASN A 707 -8.58 -15.35 -35.11
N ASP A 708 -8.10 -16.27 -35.95
CA ASP A 708 -8.86 -17.47 -36.33
C ASP A 708 -9.05 -18.40 -35.13
N PHE A 709 -8.04 -18.50 -34.26
CA PHE A 709 -8.18 -19.22 -32.99
C PHE A 709 -9.28 -18.63 -32.10
N PHE A 710 -9.28 -17.32 -31.87
CA PHE A 710 -10.29 -16.71 -31.00
C PHE A 710 -11.70 -16.73 -31.59
N SER A 711 -11.82 -16.71 -32.92
CA SER A 711 -13.11 -16.80 -33.62
C SER A 711 -13.69 -18.21 -33.60
N ASN A 712 -12.85 -19.26 -33.55
CA ASN A 712 -13.30 -20.65 -33.72
C ASN A 712 -13.10 -21.56 -32.50
N MET A 713 -12.40 -21.11 -31.46
CA MET A 713 -12.12 -21.93 -30.27
C MET A 713 -13.42 -22.38 -29.58
N LYS A 714 -13.38 -23.62 -29.06
CA LYS A 714 -14.46 -24.24 -28.31
C LYS A 714 -13.92 -24.74 -26.98
N LYS A 715 -14.77 -24.65 -25.95
CA LYS A 715 -14.48 -25.23 -24.63
C LYS A 715 -14.64 -26.74 -24.71
N GLY A 716 -13.54 -27.46 -24.54
CA GLY A 716 -13.50 -28.93 -24.59
C GLY A 716 -13.74 -29.58 -23.24
N TYR A 717 -12.83 -29.32 -22.29
CA TYR A 717 -12.82 -29.90 -20.95
C TYR A 717 -13.04 -28.84 -19.87
N SER A 718 -13.75 -29.17 -18.80
CA SER A 718 -13.77 -28.37 -17.55
C SER A 718 -13.96 -29.24 -16.33
N THR A 719 -13.20 -29.01 -15.25
CA THR A 719 -13.36 -29.79 -14.01
C THR A 719 -14.74 -29.66 -13.38
N LYS A 720 -15.45 -28.54 -13.59
CA LYS A 720 -16.84 -28.37 -13.13
C LYS A 720 -17.82 -29.33 -13.81
N LYS A 721 -17.59 -29.63 -15.09
CA LYS A 721 -18.44 -30.54 -15.90
C LYS A 721 -17.95 -31.97 -15.84
N ASP A 722 -16.64 -32.15 -15.90
CA ASP A 722 -16.00 -33.43 -16.19
C ASP A 722 -15.32 -34.07 -14.97
N GLY A 723 -15.24 -33.35 -13.85
CA GLY A 723 -14.57 -33.78 -12.62
C GLY A 723 -13.07 -33.59 -12.68
N PHE A 724 -12.36 -33.92 -11.60
CA PHE A 724 -10.89 -33.90 -11.54
C PHE A 724 -10.34 -35.25 -12.00
N ASN A 725 -10.29 -35.48 -13.33
CA ASN A 725 -9.95 -36.79 -13.89
C ASN A 725 -8.98 -36.67 -15.09
N CYS A 726 -7.71 -37.04 -14.87
CA CYS A 726 -6.65 -37.01 -15.89
C CYS A 726 -6.99 -37.86 -17.12
N LYS A 727 -7.52 -39.06 -16.92
CA LYS A 727 -7.89 -39.94 -18.03
C LYS A 727 -8.96 -39.30 -18.91
N LYS A 728 -10.00 -38.72 -18.30
CA LYS A 728 -11.06 -38.02 -19.02
C LYS A 728 -10.55 -36.74 -19.70
N TRP A 729 -9.57 -36.06 -19.11
CA TRP A 729 -8.89 -34.95 -19.76
C TRP A 729 -8.16 -35.41 -21.03
N HIS A 730 -7.38 -36.50 -20.96
CA HIS A 730 -6.72 -37.09 -22.12
C HIS A 730 -7.73 -37.57 -23.19
N ASP A 731 -8.82 -38.24 -22.79
CA ASP A 731 -9.86 -38.72 -23.71
C ASP A 731 -10.49 -37.56 -24.52
N ILE A 732 -10.57 -36.35 -23.94
CA ILE A 732 -11.17 -35.17 -24.59
C ILE A 732 -10.14 -34.36 -25.37
N CYS A 733 -8.92 -34.22 -24.84
CA CYS A 733 -7.93 -33.25 -25.30
C CYS A 733 -6.84 -33.84 -26.22
N ASP A 734 -6.51 -35.12 -26.08
CA ASP A 734 -5.47 -35.74 -26.90
C ASP A 734 -5.92 -35.80 -28.38
N ASN A 735 -4.97 -35.71 -29.31
CA ASN A 735 -5.20 -35.75 -30.76
C ASN A 735 -6.12 -34.64 -31.32
N LYS A 736 -6.32 -33.54 -30.60
CA LYS A 736 -6.95 -32.31 -31.14
C LYS A 736 -5.96 -31.38 -31.86
N GLY A 737 -4.73 -31.85 -32.12
CA GLY A 737 -3.63 -31.15 -32.81
C GLY A 737 -2.66 -32.12 -33.50
N LYS A 738 -1.49 -31.64 -33.99
CA LYS A 738 -0.50 -32.49 -34.70
C LYS A 738 -0.01 -33.65 -33.80
N THR A 739 0.03 -34.84 -34.38
CA THR A 739 0.06 -36.16 -33.73
C THR A 739 1.29 -36.46 -32.89
N LEU A 740 1.02 -37.29 -31.88
CA LEU A 740 1.78 -37.63 -30.68
C LEU A 740 2.71 -38.83 -30.89
N ASP A 741 3.97 -38.66 -30.48
CA ASP A 741 4.82 -39.75 -30.00
C ASP A 741 5.14 -39.47 -28.51
N PHE A 742 5.49 -40.52 -27.74
CA PHE A 742 5.92 -40.41 -26.35
C PHE A 742 7.24 -39.65 -26.23
N ASP A 743 7.21 -38.34 -26.30
CA ASP A 743 8.39 -37.50 -26.05
C ASP A 743 8.01 -36.02 -25.86
N TYR A 744 9.02 -35.22 -25.64
CA TYR A 744 8.94 -33.77 -25.74
C TYR A 744 8.53 -33.31 -27.14
N ILE A 745 7.59 -32.38 -27.18
CA ILE A 745 7.08 -31.80 -28.42
C ILE A 745 7.68 -30.42 -28.62
N LYS A 746 8.25 -30.24 -29.82
CA LYS A 746 8.80 -28.95 -30.25
C LYS A 746 7.68 -27.97 -30.59
N ASP A 747 7.65 -26.84 -29.88
CA ASP A 747 6.83 -25.71 -30.23
C ASP A 747 7.55 -24.40 -29.90
N LYS A 748 7.92 -23.63 -30.93
CA LYS A 748 8.59 -22.34 -30.78
C LYS A 748 7.66 -21.21 -30.32
N ASN A 749 6.34 -21.41 -30.45
CA ASN A 749 5.33 -20.41 -30.15
C ASN A 749 4.68 -20.66 -28.78
N ALA A 750 4.95 -21.79 -28.13
CA ALA A 750 4.42 -22.08 -26.80
C ALA A 750 4.99 -21.11 -25.74
N PHE A 751 4.14 -20.78 -24.78
CA PHE A 751 4.46 -19.90 -23.65
C PHE A 751 3.59 -20.29 -22.46
N ILE A 752 4.03 -19.89 -21.26
CA ILE A 752 3.18 -19.93 -20.06
C ILE A 752 2.94 -18.50 -19.57
N PHE A 753 1.90 -18.29 -18.77
CA PHE A 753 1.52 -16.95 -18.34
C PHE A 753 0.88 -16.95 -16.95
N SER A 754 0.85 -15.78 -16.31
CA SER A 754 0.10 -15.52 -15.09
C SER A 754 -0.69 -14.23 -15.28
N LEU A 755 -1.99 -14.24 -14.98
CA LEU A 755 -2.87 -13.06 -15.10
C LEU A 755 -3.12 -12.37 -13.75
N ARG A 756 -3.15 -13.11 -12.64
CA ARG A 756 -3.39 -12.56 -11.29
C ARG A 756 -2.68 -13.41 -10.25
N ASN A 757 -2.00 -12.77 -9.30
CA ASN A 757 -1.37 -13.43 -8.14
C ASN A 757 -1.54 -12.54 -6.90
N ASP A 758 -2.55 -12.86 -6.09
CA ASP A 758 -2.98 -12.04 -4.95
C ASP A 758 -2.03 -12.11 -3.74
N LYS A 759 -1.14 -13.11 -3.68
CA LYS A 759 -0.16 -13.25 -2.60
C LYS A 759 1.01 -12.27 -2.72
N ASN A 760 1.37 -11.88 -3.94
CA ASN A 760 2.56 -11.07 -4.25
C ASN A 760 2.25 -9.83 -5.12
N ASP A 761 0.96 -9.52 -5.31
CA ASP A 761 0.43 -8.41 -6.13
C ASP A 761 1.10 -8.24 -7.51
N ARG A 762 1.40 -9.37 -8.17
CA ARG A 762 2.16 -9.40 -9.43
C ARG A 762 1.27 -9.06 -10.63
N LYS A 763 1.75 -8.18 -11.51
CA LYS A 763 1.08 -7.81 -12.77
C LYS A 763 1.02 -8.98 -13.77
N PRO A 764 0.04 -9.00 -14.71
CA PRO A 764 -0.05 -10.04 -15.74
C PRO A 764 1.22 -10.14 -16.59
N ASN A 765 1.80 -11.33 -16.71
CA ASN A 765 3.07 -11.59 -17.41
C ASN A 765 3.01 -12.85 -18.30
N LYS A 766 3.69 -12.79 -19.46
CA LYS A 766 3.92 -13.90 -20.40
C LYS A 766 5.37 -14.33 -20.35
N PHE A 767 5.60 -15.64 -20.41
CA PHE A 767 6.92 -16.25 -20.34
C PHE A 767 7.18 -17.14 -21.56
N SER A 768 8.07 -16.66 -22.44
CA SER A 768 8.48 -17.40 -23.64
C SER A 768 9.49 -18.49 -23.32
N ILE A 769 9.70 -19.44 -24.24
CA ILE A 769 10.71 -20.49 -24.12
C ILE A 769 12.13 -19.91 -24.16
N GLN A 770 13.05 -20.52 -23.42
CA GLN A 770 14.47 -20.19 -23.48
C GLN A 770 15.05 -20.54 -24.85
N LYS A 771 15.90 -19.67 -25.38
CA LYS A 771 16.53 -19.87 -26.70
C LYS A 771 17.26 -21.23 -26.75
N GLY A 772 16.91 -22.07 -27.72
CA GLY A 772 17.50 -23.41 -27.90
C GLY A 772 16.85 -24.52 -27.08
N LYS A 773 15.74 -24.24 -26.38
CA LYS A 773 14.95 -25.23 -25.61
C LYS A 773 13.59 -25.54 -26.26
N GLU A 774 13.35 -25.07 -27.48
CA GLU A 774 12.06 -25.16 -28.17
C GLU A 774 11.61 -26.60 -28.37
N GLN A 775 12.54 -27.56 -28.50
CA GLN A 775 12.22 -28.99 -28.61
C GLN A 775 11.63 -29.60 -27.34
N TYR A 776 11.69 -28.90 -26.20
CA TYR A 776 11.23 -29.37 -24.89
C TYR A 776 10.00 -28.61 -24.38
N ALA A 777 9.30 -27.91 -25.28
CA ALA A 777 8.23 -26.97 -24.93
C ALA A 777 7.05 -27.65 -24.23
N LEU A 778 6.57 -28.77 -24.76
CA LEU A 778 5.54 -29.59 -24.14
C LEU A 778 6.12 -30.96 -23.87
N TYR A 779 5.65 -31.62 -22.81
CA TYR A 779 6.08 -32.99 -22.51
C TYR A 779 4.86 -33.88 -22.42
N TYR A 780 4.85 -34.98 -23.17
CA TYR A 780 3.78 -35.97 -23.12
C TYR A 780 4.27 -37.21 -22.38
N PHE A 781 3.67 -37.51 -21.23
CA PHE A 781 4.05 -38.69 -20.44
C PHE A 781 2.91 -39.19 -19.56
N TYR A 782 2.58 -40.48 -19.74
CA TYR A 782 1.56 -41.29 -19.05
C TYR A 782 0.13 -40.71 -18.98
N SER A 783 -0.88 -41.56 -19.17
CA SER A 783 -2.30 -41.19 -19.09
C SER A 783 -2.79 -40.84 -17.67
N ASP A 784 -1.90 -40.87 -16.67
CA ASP A 784 -2.18 -40.63 -15.26
C ASP A 784 -1.74 -39.25 -14.76
N ARG A 785 -1.25 -38.37 -15.66
CA ARG A 785 -0.87 -36.98 -15.39
C ARG A 785 -1.80 -36.01 -16.11
N GLY A 786 -1.85 -34.76 -15.64
CA GLY A 786 -2.56 -33.68 -16.34
C GLY A 786 -1.68 -32.98 -17.39
N PRO A 787 -2.07 -31.78 -17.86
CA PRO A 787 -1.26 -30.98 -18.77
C PRO A 787 0.15 -30.73 -18.24
N ILE A 788 1.18 -30.91 -19.09
CA ILE A 788 2.59 -30.73 -18.74
C ILE A 788 3.25 -29.76 -19.72
N PHE A 789 3.68 -28.60 -19.22
CA PHE A 789 4.39 -27.58 -19.99
C PHE A 789 5.88 -27.70 -19.71
N GLY A 790 6.60 -28.38 -20.62
CA GLY A 790 7.94 -28.89 -20.39
C GLY A 790 7.99 -29.78 -19.13
N ALA A 791 9.14 -29.90 -18.48
CA ALA A 791 9.23 -30.46 -17.12
C ALA A 791 9.22 -29.35 -16.04
N SER A 792 8.58 -28.22 -16.32
CA SER A 792 8.60 -27.02 -15.45
C SER A 792 7.26 -26.74 -14.77
N PHE A 793 6.15 -27.24 -15.31
CA PHE A 793 4.84 -27.13 -14.68
C PHE A 793 3.99 -28.34 -15.08
N TRP A 794 3.46 -29.06 -14.10
CA TRP A 794 2.61 -30.22 -14.34
C TRP A 794 1.61 -30.47 -13.22
N LEU A 795 0.52 -31.17 -13.54
CA LEU A 795 -0.46 -31.64 -12.57
C LEU A 795 -0.31 -33.15 -12.35
N ASN A 796 -0.35 -33.58 -11.09
CA ASN A 796 -0.26 -34.99 -10.71
C ASN A 796 -1.59 -35.75 -10.98
N SER A 797 -1.69 -37.00 -10.53
CA SER A 797 -2.87 -37.85 -10.71
C SER A 797 -4.12 -37.22 -10.10
N ASN A 798 -5.25 -37.27 -10.81
CA ASN A 798 -6.47 -36.53 -10.49
C ASN A 798 -6.32 -35.00 -10.57
N LEU A 799 -5.36 -34.52 -11.37
CA LEU A 799 -5.08 -33.10 -11.58
C LEU A 799 -4.62 -32.33 -10.33
N GLN A 800 -4.21 -33.04 -9.26
CA GLN A 800 -3.79 -32.46 -7.98
C GLN A 800 -2.86 -33.38 -7.15
N PRO A 801 -2.02 -32.84 -6.23
CA PRO A 801 -1.56 -31.45 -6.20
C PRO A 801 -0.67 -31.15 -7.42
N GLY A 802 -0.45 -29.88 -7.72
CA GLY A 802 0.38 -29.49 -8.85
C GLY A 802 1.85 -29.27 -8.49
N ASN A 803 2.73 -29.26 -9.49
CA ASN A 803 4.15 -28.93 -9.33
C ASN A 803 4.54 -27.77 -10.24
N SER A 804 5.33 -26.84 -9.69
CA SER A 804 5.97 -25.77 -10.46
C SER A 804 7.46 -25.74 -10.11
N ASN A 805 8.30 -25.90 -11.13
CA ASN A 805 9.75 -25.67 -11.09
C ASN A 805 10.16 -24.92 -12.35
N PHE A 806 9.75 -23.66 -12.36
CA PHE A 806 9.81 -22.79 -13.51
C PHE A 806 11.24 -22.27 -13.74
N GLY A 807 11.65 -22.13 -15.01
CA GLY A 807 12.98 -21.61 -15.36
C GLY A 807 13.97 -22.55 -16.03
N TYR A 808 13.62 -23.82 -16.26
CA TYR A 808 14.47 -24.71 -17.05
C TYR A 808 14.19 -24.62 -18.56
N ILE A 809 12.90 -24.66 -18.92
CA ILE A 809 12.44 -24.59 -20.32
C ILE A 809 11.97 -23.19 -20.69
N TYR A 810 11.22 -22.55 -19.81
CA TYR A 810 10.66 -21.22 -20.04
C TYR A 810 11.47 -20.15 -19.31
N ASN A 811 11.50 -18.94 -19.86
CA ASN A 811 12.24 -17.81 -19.29
C ASN A 811 11.60 -17.37 -17.97
N LEU A 812 12.40 -17.35 -16.91
CA LEU A 812 12.01 -16.69 -15.67
C LEU A 812 12.00 -15.16 -15.85
N PRO A 813 11.21 -14.42 -15.05
CA PRO A 813 11.38 -12.99 -14.94
C PRO A 813 12.80 -12.66 -14.48
N LYS A 814 13.26 -11.48 -14.90
CA LYS A 814 14.63 -11.01 -14.64
C LYS A 814 14.91 -10.99 -13.13
N GLY A 815 15.99 -11.63 -12.70
CA GLY A 815 16.38 -11.74 -11.28
C GLY A 815 16.05 -13.09 -10.64
N ILE A 816 15.18 -13.91 -11.23
CA ILE A 816 14.83 -15.22 -10.68
C ILE A 816 15.66 -16.29 -11.39
N LYS A 817 16.37 -17.11 -10.61
CA LYS A 817 17.22 -18.19 -11.12
C LYS A 817 16.50 -19.53 -10.99
N TYR A 818 16.63 -20.37 -12.02
CA TYR A 818 16.10 -21.74 -11.98
C TYR A 818 16.64 -22.53 -10.78
N GLY A 819 15.75 -23.26 -10.12
CA GLY A 819 16.08 -24.12 -8.98
C GLY A 819 16.01 -23.44 -7.62
N THR A 820 15.85 -22.10 -7.55
CA THR A 820 15.59 -21.39 -6.28
C THR A 820 14.17 -21.65 -5.78
N ASN A 821 13.94 -21.50 -4.47
CA ASN A 821 12.58 -21.58 -3.90
C ASN A 821 11.64 -20.56 -4.53
N GLU A 822 12.15 -19.37 -4.90
CA GLU A 822 11.39 -18.34 -5.61
C GLU A 822 10.97 -18.77 -7.02
N SER A 823 11.84 -19.48 -7.76
CA SER A 823 11.49 -20.02 -9.08
C SER A 823 10.46 -21.15 -9.01
N LYS A 824 10.51 -21.96 -7.94
CA LYS A 824 9.57 -23.06 -7.69
C LYS A 824 8.20 -22.54 -7.26
N SER A 825 8.14 -21.50 -6.43
CA SER A 825 6.87 -20.92 -5.96
C SER A 825 6.33 -19.79 -6.85
N TYR A 826 6.95 -19.51 -8.01
CA TYR A 826 6.67 -18.30 -8.78
C TYR A 826 5.24 -18.20 -9.31
N LEU A 827 4.65 -19.32 -9.77
CA LEU A 827 3.29 -19.34 -10.30
C LEU A 827 2.25 -19.56 -9.18
N ALA A 828 2.24 -20.76 -8.58
CA ALA A 828 1.23 -21.16 -7.60
C ALA A 828 1.78 -21.67 -6.25
N GLY A 829 3.07 -22.05 -6.17
CA GLY A 829 3.70 -22.62 -4.97
C GLY A 829 4.66 -23.76 -5.33
N SER A 830 5.48 -24.22 -4.37
CA SER A 830 6.38 -25.37 -4.57
C SER A 830 5.64 -26.71 -4.38
N CYS A 831 6.33 -27.84 -4.51
CA CYS A 831 5.73 -29.18 -4.59
C CYS A 831 4.73 -29.44 -3.44
N ASP A 832 3.50 -29.82 -3.78
CA ASP A 832 2.43 -30.19 -2.83
C ASP A 832 1.90 -29.03 -1.95
N GLU A 833 2.22 -27.77 -2.27
CA GLU A 833 1.79 -26.58 -1.51
C GLU A 833 0.53 -25.89 -2.08
N TRP A 834 -0.06 -26.43 -3.16
CA TRP A 834 -1.21 -25.81 -3.84
C TRP A 834 -2.14 -26.83 -4.54
N GLU A 835 -3.42 -26.45 -4.60
CA GLU A 835 -4.53 -27.22 -5.16
C GLU A 835 -5.19 -26.43 -6.32
N VAL A 836 -5.80 -27.15 -7.27
CA VAL A 836 -6.47 -26.56 -8.45
C VAL A 836 -7.96 -26.38 -8.16
N ASP A 837 -8.44 -25.14 -8.09
CA ASP A 837 -9.88 -24.88 -7.94
C ASP A 837 -10.68 -25.20 -9.22
N GLU A 838 -10.14 -24.85 -10.39
CA GLU A 838 -10.78 -25.08 -11.69
C GLU A 838 -9.73 -25.23 -12.81
N LEU A 839 -9.95 -26.17 -13.73
CA LEU A 839 -9.16 -26.33 -14.95
C LEU A 839 -10.10 -26.36 -16.17
N GLU A 840 -9.76 -25.60 -17.20
CA GLU A 840 -10.48 -25.56 -18.48
C GLU A 840 -9.51 -25.74 -19.65
N THR A 841 -9.98 -26.35 -20.74
CA THR A 841 -9.19 -26.52 -21.97
C THR A 841 -10.01 -26.11 -23.18
N PHE A 842 -9.39 -25.30 -24.05
CA PHE A 842 -9.99 -24.76 -25.27
C PHE A 842 -9.17 -25.18 -26.48
N PHE A 843 -9.84 -25.58 -27.55
CA PHE A 843 -9.23 -25.95 -28.83
C PHE A 843 -10.18 -25.59 -29.98
N ILE A 844 -9.67 -25.49 -31.21
CA ILE A 844 -10.49 -25.26 -32.41
C ILE A 844 -11.13 -26.56 -32.87
#